data_AF-A0A1V6CBV9-F1
#
_entry.id   AF-A0A1V6CBV9-F1
#
_cell.length_a   1.000
_cell.length_b   1.000
_cell.length_c   1.000
_cell.angle_alpha   90.00
_cell.angle_beta   90.00
_cell.angle_gamma   90.00
#
_symmetry.space_group_name_H-M   'P 1'
#
loop_
_entity.id
_entity.type
_entity.pdbx_description
1 polymer ?
#
loop_
_entity_poly.entity_id
_entity_poly.type
_entity_poly.pdbx_seq_one_letter_code
_entity_poly.pdbx_strand_id
1 'polypeptide(L)'
;MKKTLGVFIMIFSLSILSLFADTHPAQKFRSKNEPVIPAPDGTIFCEAEEFSITKGAWQAKNWGENYFAATLANTFLSRKAFLSAPEQCDESIASINVRIMQPGRYLVLARYEAPYRFESQFNIKIEQNGRTIMDRRYGARDNLKIWAFGEKIKKEVAWSWGAVENLVWEGHDAYVDLVAGTAKISIIAGKQPFPAGKRNIDVLMLTQDENQVKTRIEKERHLPLDGWLTQAGDVWMRIKNTGKEKISIKSLSFPGGPFQQHSPYWVHMRNWQPVNVSVEAGQTTEWVEVGSTMDALNDGQWGFSTTGECIIEFAVKNASGDIEKIKDFTIKQQGNLNLVGFADTRYCKKILTPQEAIGGIVENLKKIKIQGKLPEKTLIFASTNIKEFFDLYGICKKPDVYADWRGKNPSQLEQICKNLSEGQRKSLQVISLGDEIGLPAPSVNEARNSFVEYLKTQQVNPEDIDSSGTWNNIVYNPNPKLKDTNPALFYWSKRFQHYYGIQQIKTLTDVLRNYLPNAGIGANFSPHHGGYVHSYLGEVFQWVNCFREDGLTMPWSEDYIWQVPVGSPQMNEINLDLFRAGIRGKPDRKIHYYVMPHWPGNTPNMWKRQFYGALAHGMKIINLFEFHPVWMAYTENHVSSQEMFETVLKSFREYGLFEDIVQEGNIKQAKTGLWFSETADIWSDNEGSFAAGKRSFYITIRNNQIPLDFIVEQDAQDGTLNKYTTIFLTDRHISTLASQKIVEWVQNGGVLFMTAGAGMFDQYNRQNTIMKNLAGIEQIEIIEPEGSRVEFIKQDLPFAKPITEIKMMDNPEKPVPVFGAVSKIKPDASIKKLGEFSDGSPAIITRQYGKGRVIYCAFLPGLSYFKPAIPLKPVDRGSSDDAMAHFLPVDFEQGIRGLIRMACPEELMISVKDKNGNPLGFVETTVIESEKGTVIPVINWSTKDTKGIIVEINADISKKKISLASGNPIKSIRVKEGIAAIGLDVDIADAIIMR
;
A
#
# COMPACT_ATOMS: atom_id res chain seq x y z
N MET A 1 -19.22 -30.53 58.92
CA MET A 1 -18.17 -31.50 59.29
C MET A 1 -18.26 -32.68 58.32
N LYS A 2 -17.22 -32.91 57.51
CA LYS A 2 -16.91 -34.07 56.65
C LYS A 2 -17.98 -34.62 55.67
N LYS A 3 -17.51 -34.85 54.43
CA LYS A 3 -18.09 -35.55 53.27
C LYS A 3 -18.89 -34.65 52.31
N THR A 4 -18.27 -34.25 51.20
CA THR A 4 -18.55 -34.75 49.84
C THR A 4 -17.50 -34.16 48.90
N LEU A 5 -16.35 -34.84 48.80
CA LEU A 5 -15.28 -34.52 47.85
C LEU A 5 -15.26 -35.67 46.85
N GLY A 6 -15.70 -35.42 45.62
CA GLY A 6 -15.68 -36.42 44.55
C GLY A 6 -16.90 -36.35 43.65
N VAL A 7 -16.98 -35.32 42.80
CA VAL A 7 -17.42 -35.33 41.39
C VAL A 7 -17.07 -33.94 40.82
N PHE A 8 -15.78 -33.66 40.59
CA PHE A 8 -15.35 -32.48 39.83
C PHE A 8 -13.94 -32.68 39.23
N ILE A 9 -13.66 -33.89 38.73
CA ILE A 9 -12.43 -34.18 37.97
C ILE A 9 -12.81 -35.17 36.85
N MET A 10 -13.63 -34.73 35.88
CA MET A 10 -13.81 -35.48 34.63
C MET A 10 -14.39 -34.65 33.47
N ILE A 11 -14.22 -33.32 33.47
CA ILE A 11 -14.47 -32.46 32.30
C ILE A 11 -13.42 -31.32 32.27
N PHE A 12 -12.13 -31.68 32.39
CA PHE A 12 -11.01 -30.73 32.21
C PHE A 12 -9.76 -31.47 31.68
N SER A 13 -9.97 -32.46 30.81
CA SER A 13 -8.90 -33.28 30.23
C SER A 13 -9.04 -33.47 28.72
N LEU A 14 -9.71 -32.53 28.03
CA LEU A 14 -9.83 -32.53 26.56
C LEU A 14 -9.59 -31.16 25.90
N SER A 15 -8.86 -30.27 26.59
CA SER A 15 -8.42 -28.96 26.06
C SER A 15 -6.92 -28.71 26.26
N ILE A 16 -6.13 -29.78 26.34
CA ILE A 16 -4.67 -29.75 26.18
C ILE A 16 -4.32 -30.61 24.96
N LEU A 17 -4.86 -30.24 23.79
CA LEU A 17 -4.03 -30.22 22.59
C LEU A 17 -3.31 -28.87 22.66
N SER A 18 -2.20 -28.88 23.39
CA SER A 18 -1.18 -27.85 23.30
C SER A 18 -0.94 -27.55 21.82
N LEU A 19 -1.12 -26.28 21.44
CA LEU A 19 -0.56 -25.68 20.24
C LEU A 19 0.95 -25.95 20.22
N PHE A 20 1.37 -27.10 19.72
CA PHE A 20 2.67 -27.19 19.08
C PHE A 20 2.42 -26.57 17.72
N ALA A 21 2.80 -25.29 17.56
CA ALA A 21 2.98 -24.75 16.22
C ALA A 21 3.89 -25.75 15.48
N ASP A 22 3.42 -26.27 14.34
CA ASP A 22 4.20 -27.22 13.55
C ASP A 22 5.57 -26.60 13.30
N THR A 23 6.63 -27.27 13.80
CA THR A 23 8.00 -26.84 13.56
C THR A 23 8.24 -26.77 12.05
N HIS A 24 8.65 -25.61 11.54
CA HIS A 24 8.92 -25.40 10.11
C HIS A 24 9.79 -26.52 9.54
N PRO A 25 9.52 -27.05 8.33
CA PRO A 25 10.24 -28.19 7.76
C PRO A 25 11.77 -28.02 7.76
N ALA A 26 12.26 -26.80 7.60
CA ALA A 26 13.70 -26.51 7.62
C ALA A 26 14.42 -26.88 8.93
N GLN A 27 13.75 -26.80 10.09
CA GLN A 27 14.33 -27.24 11.38
C GLN A 27 14.60 -28.76 11.42
N LYS A 28 13.98 -29.52 10.53
CA LYS A 28 14.16 -30.97 10.38
C LYS A 28 15.00 -31.32 9.15
N PHE A 29 15.42 -30.35 8.34
CA PHE A 29 16.15 -30.61 7.10
C PHE A 29 17.51 -31.26 7.37
N ARG A 30 18.22 -30.80 8.41
CA ARG A 30 19.51 -31.36 8.84
C ARG A 30 19.38 -32.12 10.15
N SER A 31 20.16 -33.19 10.27
CA SER A 31 20.41 -33.83 11.57
C SER A 31 21.27 -32.92 12.45
N LYS A 32 21.13 -33.01 13.79
CA LYS A 32 21.75 -32.11 14.79
C LYS A 32 23.26 -31.82 14.63
N ASN A 33 24.02 -32.70 13.98
CA ASN A 33 25.47 -32.56 13.79
C ASN A 33 25.92 -32.50 12.33
N GLU A 34 24.98 -32.57 11.39
CA GLU A 34 25.25 -32.62 9.97
C GLU A 34 25.73 -31.26 9.47
N PRO A 35 26.94 -31.16 8.90
CA PRO A 35 27.50 -29.88 8.51
C PRO A 35 26.89 -29.37 7.20
N VAL A 36 26.75 -28.05 7.09
CA VAL A 36 26.60 -27.38 5.79
C VAL A 36 27.88 -27.60 4.98
N ILE A 37 27.72 -27.95 3.70
CA ILE A 37 28.82 -28.16 2.76
C ILE A 37 28.91 -26.93 1.85
N PRO A 38 30.12 -26.49 1.43
CA PRO A 38 30.26 -25.36 0.51
C PRO A 38 29.52 -25.61 -0.82
N ALA A 39 29.00 -24.54 -1.40
CA ALA A 39 28.58 -24.48 -2.78
C ALA A 39 29.78 -24.73 -3.73
N PRO A 40 29.54 -25.01 -5.03
CA PRO A 40 30.62 -25.33 -5.98
C PRO A 40 31.72 -24.26 -6.10
N ASP A 41 31.41 -23.00 -5.80
CA ASP A 41 32.36 -21.88 -5.81
C ASP A 41 33.17 -21.74 -4.50
N GLY A 42 32.92 -22.59 -3.50
CA GLY A 42 33.55 -22.56 -2.19
C GLY A 42 32.87 -21.67 -1.16
N THR A 43 31.82 -20.94 -1.53
CA THR A 43 31.00 -20.13 -0.60
C THR A 43 30.11 -21.05 0.23
N ILE A 44 29.94 -20.75 1.52
CA ILE A 44 29.07 -21.51 2.43
C ILE A 44 27.85 -20.65 2.75
N PHE A 45 26.66 -21.12 2.39
CA PHE A 45 25.38 -20.52 2.73
C PHE A 45 24.70 -21.31 3.85
N CYS A 46 24.55 -20.68 5.01
CA CYS A 46 23.86 -21.24 6.16
C CYS A 46 22.50 -20.55 6.28
N GLU A 47 21.46 -21.17 5.72
CA GLU A 47 20.08 -20.72 5.88
C GLU A 47 19.72 -20.72 7.37
N ALA A 48 19.31 -19.57 7.89
CA ALA A 48 19.21 -19.37 9.33
C ALA A 48 18.14 -20.27 9.94
N GLU A 49 17.06 -20.55 9.22
CA GLU A 49 15.97 -21.42 9.64
C GLU A 49 16.40 -22.88 9.87
N GLU A 50 17.54 -23.32 9.32
CA GLU A 50 18.11 -24.66 9.50
C GLU A 50 18.95 -24.79 10.79
N PHE A 51 19.22 -23.68 11.49
CA PHE A 51 20.02 -23.74 12.72
C PHE A 51 19.26 -24.51 13.81
N SER A 52 19.94 -25.48 14.42
CA SER A 52 19.40 -26.23 15.55
C SER A 52 19.28 -25.33 16.77
N ILE A 53 18.07 -25.15 17.28
CA ILE A 53 17.82 -24.37 18.50
C ILE A 53 18.37 -25.18 19.69
N THR A 54 19.43 -24.66 20.31
CA THR A 54 20.08 -25.31 21.46
C THR A 54 19.61 -24.75 22.80
N LYS A 55 19.12 -23.51 22.80
CA LYS A 55 18.60 -22.81 23.98
C LYS A 55 17.67 -21.67 23.56
N GLY A 56 16.63 -21.40 24.34
CA GLY A 56 15.88 -20.14 24.28
C GLY A 56 14.77 -20.09 23.23
N ALA A 57 14.54 -18.88 22.71
CA ALA A 57 13.32 -18.47 22.01
C ALA A 57 13.46 -18.35 20.48
N TRP A 58 14.59 -18.78 19.89
CA TRP A 58 14.72 -18.84 18.43
C TRP A 58 13.68 -19.78 17.84
N GLN A 59 13.12 -19.43 16.69
CA GLN A 59 12.15 -20.25 15.96
C GLN A 59 12.28 -20.02 14.46
N ALA A 60 12.29 -21.10 13.67
CA ALA A 60 12.14 -21.02 12.23
C ALA A 60 10.69 -20.68 11.83
N LYS A 61 10.51 -19.77 10.89
CA LYS A 61 9.21 -19.25 10.45
C LYS A 61 9.13 -19.11 8.93
N ASN A 62 7.91 -19.05 8.39
CA ASN A 62 7.67 -18.86 6.97
C ASN A 62 7.78 -17.38 6.59
N TRP A 63 8.32 -17.10 5.41
CA TRP A 63 8.19 -15.78 4.79
C TRP A 63 6.72 -15.37 4.68
N GLY A 64 6.42 -14.11 5.01
CA GLY A 64 5.06 -13.60 5.25
C GLY A 64 4.76 -13.35 6.73
N GLU A 65 5.47 -14.02 7.64
CA GLU A 65 5.38 -13.79 9.10
C GLU A 65 6.42 -12.78 9.64
N ASN A 66 7.40 -12.42 8.80
CA ASN A 66 8.45 -11.42 9.07
C ASN A 66 7.93 -9.98 8.87
N TYR A 67 8.77 -8.96 9.11
CA TYR A 67 8.36 -7.57 8.94
C TYR A 67 8.14 -7.23 7.46
N PHE A 68 9.03 -7.68 6.58
CA PHE A 68 9.07 -7.25 5.19
C PHE A 68 8.71 -8.42 4.27
N ALA A 69 7.45 -8.49 3.83
CA ALA A 69 7.00 -9.52 2.91
C ALA A 69 5.95 -8.94 1.95
N ALA A 70 6.38 -8.64 0.72
CA ALA A 70 5.53 -8.04 -0.30
C ALA A 70 5.85 -8.56 -1.70
N THR A 71 5.00 -8.22 -2.66
CA THR A 71 5.18 -8.53 -4.08
C THR A 71 6.26 -7.71 -4.76
N LEU A 72 6.83 -6.69 -4.11
CA LEU A 72 7.85 -5.83 -4.70
C LEU A 72 8.96 -5.47 -3.71
N ALA A 73 10.07 -5.03 -4.31
CA ALA A 73 11.15 -4.30 -3.65
C ALA A 73 11.98 -5.16 -2.65
N ASN A 74 12.55 -4.57 -1.60
CA ASN A 74 13.56 -5.22 -0.76
C ASN A 74 12.95 -6.07 0.37
N THR A 75 12.22 -7.14 0.02
CA THR A 75 11.40 -7.91 0.98
C THR A 75 11.47 -9.44 0.85
N PHE A 76 12.32 -9.99 -0.02
CA PHE A 76 12.37 -11.43 -0.32
C PHE A 76 13.40 -12.18 0.54
N LEU A 77 13.06 -13.38 1.02
CA LEU A 77 13.91 -14.22 1.88
C LEU A 77 14.36 -15.51 1.18
N SER A 78 15.58 -15.95 1.46
CA SER A 78 16.15 -17.15 0.88
C SER A 78 15.33 -18.36 1.32
N ARG A 79 14.94 -19.20 0.36
CA ARG A 79 14.07 -20.37 0.54
C ARG A 79 12.77 -20.08 1.31
N LYS A 80 12.31 -18.83 1.25
CA LYS A 80 11.04 -18.34 1.83
C LYS A 80 10.88 -18.69 3.31
N ALA A 81 11.96 -18.70 4.07
CA ALA A 81 11.95 -18.96 5.50
C ALA A 81 13.03 -18.13 6.21
N PHE A 82 12.96 -18.08 7.55
CA PHE A 82 13.93 -17.34 8.37
C PHE A 82 13.96 -17.83 9.81
N LEU A 83 14.98 -17.41 10.56
CA LEU A 83 15.08 -17.62 12.00
C LEU A 83 14.69 -16.35 12.76
N SER A 84 13.70 -16.46 13.65
CA SER A 84 13.15 -15.34 14.42
C SER A 84 13.44 -15.47 15.91
N ALA A 85 13.84 -14.37 16.55
CA ALA A 85 13.79 -14.20 17.99
C ALA A 85 12.97 -12.96 18.34
N PRO A 86 12.23 -12.96 19.47
CA PRO A 86 11.44 -11.82 19.91
C PRO A 86 12.31 -10.58 20.18
N GLU A 87 11.67 -9.42 20.28
CA GLU A 87 12.30 -8.11 20.54
C GLU A 87 13.15 -8.13 21.82
N GLN A 88 12.72 -8.86 22.83
CA GLN A 88 13.47 -9.11 24.05
C GLN A 88 13.38 -10.60 24.41
N CYS A 89 14.51 -11.17 24.82
CA CYS A 89 14.56 -12.52 25.38
C CYS A 89 15.73 -12.65 26.35
N ASP A 90 15.67 -13.69 27.18
CA ASP A 90 16.89 -14.24 27.78
C ASP A 90 17.78 -14.83 26.69
N GLU A 91 19.01 -15.20 27.06
CA GLU A 91 19.97 -15.76 26.11
C GLU A 91 19.38 -16.96 25.35
N SER A 92 19.35 -16.81 24.03
CA SER A 92 18.81 -17.75 23.07
C SER A 92 19.89 -18.10 22.04
N ILE A 93 20.14 -19.38 21.81
CA ILE A 93 21.27 -19.88 21.02
C ILE A 93 20.77 -20.89 19.99
N ALA A 94 20.99 -20.58 18.71
CA ALA A 94 20.82 -21.53 17.61
C ALA A 94 22.19 -21.82 17.00
N SER A 95 22.48 -23.08 16.66
CA SER A 95 23.80 -23.48 16.14
C SER A 95 23.69 -24.36 14.90
N ILE A 96 24.70 -24.26 14.04
CA ILE A 96 24.90 -25.14 12.90
C ILE A 96 26.38 -25.50 12.75
N ASN A 97 26.67 -26.69 12.24
CA ASN A 97 28.02 -27.07 11.86
C ASN A 97 28.24 -26.72 10.38
N VAL A 98 29.48 -26.36 10.03
CA VAL A 98 29.89 -26.15 8.64
C VAL A 98 31.17 -26.92 8.35
N ARG A 99 31.31 -27.44 7.13
CA ARG A 99 32.53 -28.10 6.66
C ARG A 99 33.39 -27.10 5.90
N ILE A 100 34.55 -26.77 6.45
CA ILE A 100 35.57 -25.96 5.79
C ILE A 100 36.46 -26.89 4.95
N MET A 101 36.39 -26.73 3.64
CA MET A 101 37.17 -27.52 2.68
C MET A 101 38.54 -26.91 2.40
N GLN A 102 38.62 -25.57 2.33
CA GLN A 102 39.84 -24.82 2.06
C GLN A 102 40.19 -23.95 3.28
N PRO A 103 41.39 -24.06 3.86
CA PRO A 103 41.80 -23.14 4.92
C PRO A 103 41.98 -21.73 4.35
N GLY A 104 41.76 -20.71 5.18
CA GLY A 104 42.04 -19.32 4.82
C GLY A 104 41.14 -18.32 5.54
N ARG A 105 41.18 -17.07 5.06
CA ARG A 105 40.42 -15.95 5.60
C ARG A 105 39.05 -15.86 4.93
N TYR A 106 37.99 -15.87 5.73
CA TYR A 106 36.62 -15.76 5.28
C TYR A 106 35.98 -14.46 5.78
N LEU A 107 35.19 -13.82 4.94
CA LEU A 107 34.19 -12.84 5.37
C LEU A 107 33.00 -13.58 6.00
N VAL A 108 32.43 -13.00 7.06
CA VAL A 108 31.24 -13.52 7.75
C VAL A 108 30.11 -12.51 7.57
N LEU A 109 29.31 -12.73 6.54
CA LEU A 109 28.21 -11.87 6.15
C LEU A 109 26.89 -12.41 6.70
N ALA A 110 26.03 -11.53 7.19
CA ALA A 110 24.70 -11.86 7.69
C ALA A 110 23.66 -11.05 6.93
N ARG A 111 22.62 -11.72 6.41
CA ARG A 111 21.43 -11.08 5.83
C ARG A 111 20.29 -11.15 6.84
N TYR A 112 19.67 -10.01 7.15
CA TYR A 112 18.61 -9.93 8.16
C TYR A 112 17.77 -8.65 8.00
N GLU A 113 16.61 -8.62 8.64
CA GLU A 113 15.74 -7.43 8.66
C GLU A 113 16.23 -6.40 9.69
N ALA A 114 16.39 -5.14 9.27
CA ALA A 114 16.81 -4.01 10.10
C ALA A 114 15.70 -2.93 10.17
N PRO A 115 14.71 -3.07 11.06
CA PRO A 115 13.60 -2.12 11.11
C PRO A 115 14.05 -0.72 11.56
N TYR A 116 13.62 0.31 10.82
CA TYR A 116 14.08 1.69 11.00
C TYR A 116 13.77 2.24 12.39
N ARG A 117 14.77 2.80 13.08
CA ARG A 117 14.73 3.29 14.48
C ARG A 117 14.66 2.21 15.57
N PHE A 118 14.74 0.92 15.23
CA PHE A 118 14.72 -0.18 16.20
C PHE A 118 16.03 -0.97 16.22
N GLU A 119 16.45 -1.41 17.40
CA GLU A 119 17.57 -2.35 17.56
C GLU A 119 17.15 -3.77 17.14
N SER A 120 18.05 -4.50 16.49
CA SER A 120 17.84 -5.91 16.12
C SER A 120 19.08 -6.75 16.46
N GLN A 121 19.71 -6.48 17.60
CA GLN A 121 21.04 -6.97 17.97
C GLN A 121 21.09 -8.48 18.23
N PHE A 122 22.08 -9.14 17.63
CA PHE A 122 22.45 -10.54 17.86
C PHE A 122 23.97 -10.73 17.71
N ASN A 123 24.53 -11.80 18.25
CA ASN A 123 25.94 -12.15 18.08
C ASN A 123 26.08 -13.37 17.15
N ILE A 124 27.12 -13.34 16.31
CA ILE A 124 27.60 -14.51 15.59
C ILE A 124 28.89 -14.97 16.26
N LYS A 125 28.86 -16.20 16.77
CA LYS A 125 29.99 -16.87 17.41
C LYS A 125 30.46 -18.03 16.54
N ILE A 126 31.75 -18.08 16.22
CA ILE A 126 32.36 -19.19 15.47
C ILE A 126 33.38 -19.90 16.35
N GLU A 127 33.25 -21.23 16.43
CA GLU A 127 34.10 -22.11 17.21
C GLU A 127 34.75 -23.16 16.31
N GLN A 128 36.06 -23.36 16.44
CA GLN A 128 36.80 -24.41 15.74
C GLN A 128 37.89 -24.97 16.65
N ASN A 129 38.08 -26.29 16.64
CA ASN A 129 39.09 -26.98 17.47
C ASN A 129 38.98 -26.63 18.98
N GLY A 130 37.74 -26.51 19.49
CA GLY A 130 37.47 -26.20 20.89
C GLY A 130 37.74 -24.75 21.31
N ARG A 131 38.04 -23.84 20.37
CA ARG A 131 38.28 -22.41 20.64
C ARG A 131 37.24 -21.55 19.95
N THR A 132 36.81 -20.49 20.63
CA THR A 132 36.08 -19.39 19.99
C THR A 132 37.07 -18.54 19.21
N ILE A 133 36.89 -18.48 17.89
CA ILE A 133 37.77 -17.73 16.96
C ILE A 133 37.12 -16.43 16.49
N MET A 134 35.79 -16.30 16.65
CA MET A 134 35.04 -15.08 16.42
C MET A 134 33.84 -15.01 17.37
N ASP A 135 33.56 -13.83 17.90
CA ASP A 135 32.31 -13.47 18.58
C ASP A 135 32.05 -11.98 18.30
N ARG A 136 31.16 -11.69 17.35
CA ARG A 136 30.88 -10.33 16.88
C ARG A 136 29.40 -10.04 16.97
N ARG A 137 29.07 -8.83 17.42
CA ARG A 137 27.71 -8.31 17.45
C ARG A 137 27.30 -7.71 16.10
N TYR A 138 26.14 -8.12 15.61
CA TYR A 138 25.44 -7.66 14.41
C TYR A 138 24.11 -7.02 14.82
N GLY A 139 23.41 -6.36 13.88
CA GLY A 139 22.04 -5.89 14.10
C GLY A 139 21.89 -4.62 14.95
N ALA A 140 23.00 -4.05 15.44
CA ALA A 140 22.96 -2.78 16.15
C ALA A 140 22.68 -1.64 15.17
N ARG A 141 21.85 -0.67 15.57
CA ARG A 141 21.53 0.48 14.70
C ARG A 141 22.78 1.22 14.23
N ASP A 142 23.75 1.36 15.11
CA ASP A 142 25.02 2.04 14.83
C ASP A 142 26.02 1.25 13.96
N ASN A 143 25.78 -0.04 13.71
CA ASN A 143 26.65 -0.82 12.83
C ASN A 143 26.48 -0.39 11.38
N LEU A 144 27.57 -0.40 10.61
CA LEU A 144 27.52 -0.21 9.15
C LEU A 144 26.91 -1.45 8.47
N LYS A 145 25.96 -1.21 7.58
CA LYS A 145 25.22 -2.25 6.84
C LYS A 145 25.23 -1.88 5.36
N ILE A 146 25.07 -2.88 4.50
CA ILE A 146 24.91 -2.74 3.06
C ILE A 146 23.42 -2.62 2.78
N TRP A 147 23.03 -1.48 2.21
CA TRP A 147 21.65 -1.10 1.92
C TRP A 147 21.34 -1.20 0.42
N ALA A 148 20.06 -1.48 0.16
CA ALA A 148 19.45 -1.49 -1.15
C ALA A 148 19.37 -0.09 -1.80
N PHE A 149 18.87 -0.04 -3.03
CA PHE A 149 18.51 1.17 -3.79
C PHE A 149 19.64 2.20 -3.95
N GLY A 150 20.89 1.74 -4.05
CA GLY A 150 22.06 2.56 -4.31
C GLY A 150 22.62 3.27 -3.08
N GLU A 151 22.08 2.97 -1.90
CA GLU A 151 22.50 3.59 -0.64
C GLU A 151 23.84 3.06 -0.13
N LYS A 152 24.27 1.87 -0.59
CA LYS A 152 25.55 1.23 -0.26
C LYS A 152 25.74 1.09 1.26
N ILE A 153 26.90 1.45 1.79
CA ILE A 153 27.25 1.23 3.20
C ILE A 153 26.82 2.42 4.04
N LYS A 154 25.82 2.23 4.89
CA LYS A 154 25.28 3.24 5.83
C LYS A 154 24.88 2.58 7.14
N LYS A 155 24.71 3.38 8.20
CA LYS A 155 24.22 2.87 9.48
C LYS A 155 22.72 2.55 9.44
N GLU A 156 21.97 3.47 8.87
CA GLU A 156 20.51 3.46 8.83
C GLU A 156 20.05 4.31 7.63
N VAL A 157 18.93 3.93 7.02
CA VAL A 157 18.31 4.63 5.88
C VAL A 157 16.82 4.83 6.15
N ALA A 158 16.29 5.97 5.72
CA ALA A 158 14.86 6.24 5.65
C ALA A 158 14.50 6.59 4.19
N TRP A 159 13.44 5.97 3.67
CA TRP A 159 12.99 6.20 2.30
C TRP A 159 12.00 7.36 2.24
N SER A 160 11.97 8.10 1.11
CA SER A 160 10.99 9.19 0.90
C SER A 160 9.55 8.69 0.79
N TRP A 161 9.36 7.39 0.56
CA TRP A 161 8.07 6.68 0.59
C TRP A 161 7.79 5.96 1.92
N GLY A 162 8.67 6.13 2.92
CA GLY A 162 8.57 5.49 4.23
C GLY A 162 9.41 4.23 4.37
N ALA A 163 9.95 3.99 5.57
CA ALA A 163 10.94 2.97 5.89
C ALA A 163 10.37 1.55 6.05
N VAL A 164 9.46 1.16 5.15
CA VAL A 164 8.66 -0.09 5.22
C VAL A 164 9.37 -1.31 4.63
N GLU A 165 10.64 -1.19 4.23
CA GLU A 165 11.41 -2.26 3.61
C GLU A 165 12.90 -2.10 3.92
N ASN A 166 13.46 -2.98 4.75
CA ASN A 166 14.86 -2.85 5.20
C ASN A 166 15.51 -4.21 5.45
N LEU A 167 15.66 -5.00 4.38
CA LEU A 167 16.49 -6.20 4.41
C LEU A 167 17.92 -5.83 4.03
N VAL A 168 18.89 -6.18 4.86
CA VAL A 168 20.26 -5.68 4.76
C VAL A 168 21.26 -6.79 4.88
N TRP A 169 22.46 -6.56 4.35
CA TRP A 169 23.64 -7.35 4.63
C TRP A 169 24.55 -6.61 5.62
N GLU A 170 25.19 -7.33 6.54
CA GLU A 170 26.22 -6.80 7.44
C GLU A 170 27.42 -7.75 7.47
N GLY A 171 28.62 -7.21 7.70
CA GLY A 171 29.84 -8.01 7.82
C GLY A 171 30.79 -7.91 6.63
N HIS A 172 30.68 -6.85 5.82
CA HIS A 172 31.63 -6.54 4.74
C HIS A 172 33.07 -6.33 5.23
N ASP A 173 33.24 -6.15 6.53
CA ASP A 173 34.49 -5.94 7.26
C ASP A 173 34.75 -7.00 8.35
N ALA A 174 33.94 -8.05 8.41
CA ALA A 174 33.99 -9.06 9.47
C ALA A 174 34.74 -10.31 8.98
N TYR A 175 36.00 -10.47 9.43
CA TYR A 175 36.88 -11.55 8.99
C TYR A 175 37.08 -12.64 10.06
N VAL A 176 37.21 -13.89 9.62
CA VAL A 176 37.62 -15.03 10.45
C VAL A 176 38.61 -15.91 9.69
N ASP A 177 39.67 -16.36 10.36
CA ASP A 177 40.63 -17.32 9.80
C ASP A 177 40.21 -18.74 10.20
N LEU A 178 39.97 -19.61 9.21
CA LEU A 178 39.49 -20.97 9.39
C LEU A 178 40.49 -21.97 8.83
N VAL A 179 40.61 -23.12 9.50
CA VAL A 179 41.35 -24.28 8.97
C VAL A 179 40.40 -25.32 8.38
N ALA A 180 40.93 -26.22 7.55
CA ALA A 180 40.14 -27.34 7.03
C ALA A 180 39.59 -28.20 8.18
N GLY A 181 38.33 -28.62 8.07
CA GLY A 181 37.64 -29.38 9.11
C GLY A 181 36.24 -28.84 9.42
N THR A 182 35.69 -29.20 10.57
CA THR A 182 34.37 -28.73 11.00
C THR A 182 34.52 -27.48 11.85
N ALA A 183 33.74 -26.44 11.56
CA ALA A 183 33.53 -25.30 12.45
C ALA A 183 32.07 -25.26 12.90
N LYS A 184 31.81 -24.74 14.10
CA LYS A 184 30.47 -24.53 14.62
C LYS A 184 30.16 -23.04 14.62
N ILE A 185 29.03 -22.67 14.02
CA ILE A 185 28.51 -21.30 14.02
C ILE A 185 27.32 -21.26 14.96
N SER A 186 27.24 -20.24 15.81
CA SER A 186 26.10 -20.00 16.69
C SER A 186 25.58 -18.57 16.54
N ILE A 187 24.27 -18.43 16.44
CA ILE A 187 23.54 -17.16 16.48
C ILE A 187 22.96 -17.01 17.89
N ILE A 188 23.33 -15.91 18.55
CA ILE A 188 22.99 -15.66 19.95
C ILE A 188 22.15 -14.38 20.04
N ALA A 189 20.93 -14.48 20.54
CA ALA A 189 20.10 -13.35 20.91
C ALA A 189 20.00 -13.23 22.43
N GLY A 190 19.78 -12.03 22.92
CA GLY A 190 19.57 -11.74 24.34
C GLY A 190 18.87 -10.39 24.51
N LYS A 191 19.08 -9.73 25.65
CA LYS A 191 18.54 -8.38 25.87
C LYS A 191 19.21 -7.39 24.91
N GLN A 192 18.43 -6.44 24.40
CA GLN A 192 18.92 -5.32 23.58
C GLN A 192 18.32 -3.99 24.02
N PRO A 193 18.93 -2.85 23.66
CA PRO A 193 18.35 -1.54 23.97
C PRO A 193 16.97 -1.32 23.33
N PHE A 194 16.18 -0.42 23.91
CA PHE A 194 14.90 0.03 23.35
C PHE A 194 15.08 1.32 22.53
N PRO A 195 14.28 1.54 21.48
CA PRO A 195 13.25 0.66 20.92
C PRO A 195 13.84 -0.60 20.27
N ALA A 196 13.20 -1.75 20.49
CA ALA A 196 13.70 -3.06 20.08
C ALA A 196 12.76 -3.71 19.05
N GLY A 197 13.33 -4.25 17.98
CA GLY A 197 12.65 -5.05 16.96
C GLY A 197 13.01 -6.53 17.08
N LYS A 198 12.18 -7.40 16.49
CA LYS A 198 12.48 -8.83 16.37
C LYS A 198 13.77 -9.01 15.57
N ARG A 199 14.54 -10.05 15.88
CA ARG A 199 15.68 -10.45 15.04
C ARG A 199 15.18 -11.48 14.05
N ASN A 200 15.02 -11.09 12.79
CA ASN A 200 14.65 -11.99 11.71
C ASN A 200 15.86 -12.14 10.80
N ILE A 201 16.54 -13.29 10.94
CA ILE A 201 17.78 -13.60 10.24
C ILE A 201 17.45 -14.53 9.08
N ASP A 202 17.94 -14.20 7.89
CA ASP A 202 17.70 -14.95 6.66
C ASP A 202 18.82 -15.95 6.40
N VAL A 203 20.03 -15.47 6.15
CA VAL A 203 21.18 -16.32 5.81
C VAL A 203 22.48 -15.79 6.41
N LEU A 204 23.35 -16.70 6.83
CA LEU A 204 24.77 -16.41 7.07
C LEU A 204 25.60 -16.93 5.91
N MET A 205 26.50 -16.11 5.41
CA MET A 205 27.36 -16.43 4.28
C MET A 205 28.84 -16.31 4.66
N LEU A 206 29.59 -17.39 4.44
CA LEU A 206 31.05 -17.40 4.57
C LEU A 206 31.67 -17.49 3.18
N THR A 207 32.48 -16.50 2.81
CA THR A 207 33.16 -16.47 1.50
C THR A 207 34.59 -15.96 1.60
N GLN A 208 35.47 -16.48 0.75
CA GLN A 208 36.83 -15.95 0.56
C GLN A 208 36.89 -14.90 -0.56
N ASP A 209 35.82 -14.74 -1.36
CA ASP A 209 35.79 -13.83 -2.50
C ASP A 209 35.38 -12.40 -2.10
N GLU A 210 36.30 -11.73 -1.39
CA GLU A 210 36.14 -10.33 -0.98
C GLU A 210 35.97 -9.38 -2.18
N ASN A 211 36.59 -9.68 -3.31
CA ASN A 211 36.52 -8.86 -4.51
C ASN A 211 35.11 -8.88 -5.11
N GLN A 212 34.46 -10.05 -5.14
CA GLN A 212 33.09 -10.14 -5.61
C GLN A 212 32.11 -9.45 -4.65
N VAL A 213 32.31 -9.53 -3.33
CA VAL A 213 31.52 -8.75 -2.35
C VAL A 213 31.60 -7.25 -2.64
N LYS A 214 32.82 -6.70 -2.75
CA LYS A 214 33.02 -5.27 -3.05
C LYS A 214 32.42 -4.86 -4.40
N THR A 215 32.61 -5.70 -5.42
CA THR A 215 32.08 -5.45 -6.77
C THR A 215 30.56 -5.39 -6.77
N ARG A 216 29.90 -6.28 -6.01
CA ARG A 216 28.44 -6.31 -5.87
C ARG A 216 27.91 -5.09 -5.12
N ILE A 217 28.53 -4.69 -4.01
CA ILE A 217 28.17 -3.45 -3.29
C ILE A 217 28.26 -2.22 -4.20
N GLU A 218 29.28 -2.15 -5.05
CA GLU A 218 29.49 -0.99 -5.92
C GLU A 218 28.59 -0.96 -7.17
N LYS A 219 28.29 -2.12 -7.76
CA LYS A 219 27.62 -2.21 -9.06
C LYS A 219 26.14 -2.59 -8.99
N GLU A 220 25.71 -3.37 -8.01
CA GLU A 220 24.29 -3.75 -7.87
C GLU A 220 23.54 -2.62 -7.18
N ARG A 221 22.68 -1.92 -7.93
CA ARG A 221 21.95 -0.77 -7.38
C ARG A 221 20.75 -1.17 -6.54
N HIS A 222 20.05 -2.25 -6.85
CA HIS A 222 18.76 -2.55 -6.20
C HIS A 222 18.93 -3.37 -4.93
N LEU A 223 19.38 -4.63 -5.01
CA LEU A 223 19.65 -5.47 -3.84
C LEU A 223 21.06 -6.09 -3.98
N PRO A 224 22.08 -5.45 -3.39
CA PRO A 224 23.45 -5.97 -3.42
C PRO A 224 23.55 -7.36 -2.78
N LEU A 225 24.40 -8.22 -3.34
CA LEU A 225 24.71 -9.59 -2.89
C LEU A 225 23.61 -10.63 -3.10
N ASP A 226 22.33 -10.24 -3.18
CA ASP A 226 21.21 -11.17 -3.36
C ASP A 226 21.30 -12.01 -4.64
N GLY A 227 22.03 -11.52 -5.65
CA GLY A 227 22.34 -12.27 -6.88
C GLY A 227 23.11 -13.58 -6.66
N TRP A 228 23.76 -13.76 -5.51
CA TRP A 228 24.45 -15.01 -5.12
C TRP A 228 23.52 -16.08 -4.57
N LEU A 229 22.34 -15.71 -4.07
CA LEU A 229 21.40 -16.65 -3.49
C LEU A 229 20.68 -17.41 -4.62
N THR A 230 20.97 -18.70 -4.70
CA THR A 230 20.42 -19.66 -5.66
C THR A 230 20.17 -20.99 -4.97
N GLN A 231 19.51 -21.92 -5.65
CA GLN A 231 19.31 -23.28 -5.13
C GLN A 231 20.46 -24.22 -5.53
N ALA A 232 21.66 -23.69 -5.78
CA ALA A 232 22.83 -24.45 -6.18
C ALA A 232 23.09 -25.62 -5.21
N GLY A 233 23.16 -26.83 -5.77
CA GLY A 233 23.38 -28.07 -5.04
C GLY A 233 22.12 -28.74 -4.50
N ASP A 234 20.96 -28.07 -4.52
CA ASP A 234 19.69 -28.60 -4.02
C ASP A 234 18.95 -29.43 -5.06
N VAL A 235 18.82 -28.91 -6.30
CA VAL A 235 17.93 -29.49 -7.32
C VAL A 235 18.74 -30.13 -8.44
N TRP A 236 18.36 -31.36 -8.79
CA TRP A 236 19.07 -32.21 -9.74
C TRP A 236 18.12 -32.76 -10.80
N MET A 237 18.65 -32.94 -12.01
CA MET A 237 17.94 -33.46 -13.18
C MET A 237 18.66 -34.67 -13.77
N ARG A 238 17.92 -35.71 -14.16
CA ARG A 238 18.44 -36.86 -14.90
C ARG A 238 17.61 -37.08 -16.15
N ILE A 239 18.28 -37.34 -17.28
CA ILE A 239 17.61 -37.47 -18.57
C ILE A 239 17.84 -38.86 -19.12
N LYS A 240 16.77 -39.52 -19.55
CA LYS A 240 16.82 -40.76 -20.31
C LYS A 240 16.32 -40.50 -21.73
N ASN A 241 17.19 -40.69 -22.72
CA ASN A 241 16.80 -40.63 -24.13
C ASN A 241 16.07 -41.94 -24.50
N THR A 242 14.77 -41.86 -24.78
CA THR A 242 13.96 -43.01 -25.20
C THR A 242 13.81 -43.10 -26.71
N GLY A 243 14.29 -42.09 -27.44
CA GLY A 243 14.29 -42.04 -28.89
C GLY A 243 15.44 -42.80 -29.55
N LYS A 244 15.45 -42.75 -30.89
CA LYS A 244 16.44 -43.43 -31.74
C LYS A 244 17.60 -42.54 -32.17
N GLU A 245 17.46 -41.23 -31.99
CA GLU A 245 18.44 -40.21 -32.37
C GLU A 245 19.05 -39.56 -31.14
N LYS A 246 20.23 -38.97 -31.28
CA LYS A 246 20.83 -38.13 -30.24
C LYS A 246 19.93 -36.92 -29.95
N ILE A 247 19.69 -36.65 -28.68
CA ILE A 247 18.91 -35.48 -28.24
C ILE A 247 19.76 -34.46 -27.50
N SER A 248 19.28 -33.22 -27.45
CA SER A 248 19.82 -32.15 -26.61
C SER A 248 18.72 -31.60 -25.71
N ILE A 249 19.06 -31.41 -24.43
CA ILE A 249 18.26 -30.73 -23.43
C ILE A 249 18.91 -29.39 -23.11
N LYS A 250 18.15 -28.30 -23.21
CA LYS A 250 18.65 -26.96 -22.92
C LYS A 250 17.71 -26.23 -21.98
N SER A 251 18.24 -25.48 -21.02
CA SER A 251 17.46 -24.46 -20.31
C SER A 251 16.76 -23.57 -21.33
N LEU A 252 15.50 -23.24 -21.07
CA LEU A 252 14.80 -22.26 -21.87
C LEU A 252 15.48 -20.88 -21.77
N SER A 253 15.16 -19.97 -22.68
CA SER A 253 15.50 -18.54 -22.59
C SER A 253 14.31 -17.74 -22.10
N PHE A 254 14.54 -16.56 -21.50
CA PHE A 254 13.46 -15.67 -21.07
C PHE A 254 12.56 -15.21 -22.24
N PRO A 255 11.22 -15.10 -22.07
CA PRO A 255 10.43 -15.50 -20.91
C PRO A 255 10.31 -17.03 -20.80
N GLY A 256 10.44 -17.54 -19.58
CA GLY A 256 10.49 -18.98 -19.28
C GLY A 256 11.89 -19.60 -19.15
N GLY A 257 12.96 -18.78 -19.04
CA GLY A 257 14.36 -19.22 -19.11
C GLY A 257 14.96 -19.86 -17.85
N PRO A 258 16.30 -19.75 -17.56
CA PRO A 258 16.77 -20.03 -16.21
C PRO A 258 15.90 -19.21 -15.25
N PHE A 259 15.57 -19.83 -14.12
CA PHE A 259 14.45 -19.47 -13.26
C PHE A 259 14.25 -17.95 -13.12
N GLN A 260 13.02 -17.49 -13.27
CA GLN A 260 12.73 -16.05 -13.22
C GLN A 260 13.26 -15.39 -11.93
N GLN A 261 14.15 -14.40 -12.08
CA GLN A 261 14.68 -13.63 -10.95
C GLN A 261 13.56 -12.87 -10.21
N HIS A 262 13.71 -12.74 -8.88
CA HIS A 262 12.77 -12.01 -8.01
C HIS A 262 12.77 -10.49 -8.19
N SER A 263 13.81 -9.91 -8.80
CA SER A 263 13.89 -8.46 -9.00
C SER A 263 13.07 -8.03 -10.23
N PRO A 264 12.15 -7.05 -10.11
CA PRO A 264 11.36 -6.53 -11.24
C PRO A 264 12.21 -5.96 -12.39
N TYR A 265 13.46 -5.56 -12.11
CA TYR A 265 14.34 -4.89 -13.07
C TYR A 265 15.49 -5.77 -13.59
N TRP A 266 15.55 -7.05 -13.24
CA TRP A 266 16.61 -7.99 -13.71
C TRP A 266 18.04 -7.48 -13.48
N VAL A 267 18.25 -6.75 -12.38
CA VAL A 267 19.49 -5.97 -12.15
C VAL A 267 20.58 -6.73 -11.39
N HIS A 268 20.32 -7.97 -10.96
CA HIS A 268 21.34 -8.75 -10.25
C HIS A 268 22.42 -9.24 -11.21
N MET A 269 23.67 -9.21 -10.73
CA MET A 269 24.74 -9.92 -11.41
C MET A 269 24.57 -11.42 -11.15
N ARG A 270 24.01 -12.14 -12.13
CA ARG A 270 23.86 -13.60 -12.10
C ARG A 270 24.97 -14.27 -12.92
N ASN A 271 25.64 -15.24 -12.32
CA ASN A 271 26.65 -16.08 -12.98
C ASN A 271 26.07 -17.42 -13.46
N TRP A 272 24.75 -17.50 -13.61
CA TRP A 272 24.03 -18.72 -13.98
C TRP A 272 24.52 -19.28 -15.30
N GLN A 273 24.94 -20.54 -15.29
CA GLN A 273 25.32 -21.25 -16.50
C GLN A 273 24.08 -21.98 -17.02
N PRO A 274 23.58 -21.67 -18.23
CA PRO A 274 22.46 -22.40 -18.81
C PRO A 274 22.80 -23.89 -18.93
N VAL A 275 21.84 -24.74 -18.59
CA VAL A 275 22.01 -26.19 -18.77
C VAL A 275 21.96 -26.50 -20.26
N ASN A 276 22.94 -27.28 -20.74
CA ASN A 276 23.01 -27.75 -22.12
C ASN A 276 23.64 -29.15 -22.12
N VAL A 277 22.80 -30.17 -22.21
CA VAL A 277 23.20 -31.59 -22.10
C VAL A 277 22.84 -32.29 -23.39
N SER A 278 23.73 -33.15 -23.89
CA SER A 278 23.45 -34.02 -25.04
C SER A 278 23.42 -35.47 -24.58
N VAL A 279 22.45 -36.25 -25.07
CA VAL A 279 22.23 -37.63 -24.65
C VAL A 279 22.08 -38.51 -25.89
N GLU A 280 22.98 -39.49 -26.04
CA GLU A 280 22.92 -40.46 -27.14
C GLU A 280 21.68 -41.35 -27.03
N ALA A 281 21.25 -41.93 -28.15
CA ALA A 281 20.06 -42.79 -28.20
C ALA A 281 20.13 -43.93 -27.17
N GLY A 282 19.05 -44.13 -26.41
CA GLY A 282 18.94 -45.15 -25.37
C GLY A 282 19.75 -44.92 -24.09
N GLN A 283 20.55 -43.84 -24.01
CA GLN A 283 21.40 -43.55 -22.85
C GLN A 283 20.65 -42.77 -21.77
N THR A 284 21.17 -42.85 -20.54
CA THR A 284 20.74 -42.05 -19.40
C THR A 284 21.92 -41.25 -18.87
N THR A 285 21.71 -39.99 -18.53
CA THR A 285 22.75 -39.15 -17.92
C THR A 285 22.98 -39.52 -16.46
N GLU A 286 24.13 -39.15 -15.91
CA GLU A 286 24.24 -38.94 -14.47
C GLU A 286 23.32 -37.79 -14.02
N TRP A 287 23.17 -37.61 -12.71
CA TRP A 287 22.47 -36.45 -12.16
C TRP A 287 23.22 -35.15 -12.50
N VAL A 288 22.49 -34.22 -13.11
CA VAL A 288 22.96 -32.88 -13.50
C VAL A 288 22.40 -31.88 -12.50
N GLU A 289 23.28 -31.10 -11.87
CA GLU A 289 22.86 -30.01 -10.98
C GLU A 289 22.16 -28.92 -11.79
N VAL A 290 20.96 -28.54 -11.36
CA VAL A 290 20.13 -27.52 -12.05
C VAL A 290 19.71 -26.38 -11.12
N GLY A 291 19.87 -26.54 -9.82
CA GLY A 291 19.50 -25.53 -8.82
C GLY A 291 20.31 -24.24 -8.89
N SER A 292 21.53 -24.26 -9.45
CA SER A 292 22.31 -23.05 -9.74
C SER A 292 21.66 -22.13 -10.78
N THR A 293 20.69 -22.65 -11.53
CA THR A 293 19.84 -21.88 -12.44
C THR A 293 18.54 -21.42 -11.79
N MET A 294 18.34 -21.68 -10.50
CA MET A 294 17.12 -21.39 -9.75
C MET A 294 17.32 -20.27 -8.73
N ASP A 295 16.43 -19.28 -8.75
CA ASP A 295 16.39 -18.24 -7.70
C ASP A 295 15.95 -18.87 -6.38
N ALA A 296 16.56 -18.44 -5.28
CA ALA A 296 16.19 -18.87 -3.94
C ALA A 296 15.28 -17.87 -3.24
N LEU A 297 15.05 -16.67 -3.81
CA LEU A 297 14.39 -15.57 -3.11
C LEU A 297 12.90 -15.43 -3.44
N ASN A 298 12.47 -15.81 -4.63
CA ASN A 298 11.05 -15.77 -5.02
C ASN A 298 10.71 -16.93 -5.94
N ASP A 299 9.43 -17.31 -5.95
CA ASP A 299 8.90 -18.29 -6.89
C ASP A 299 8.89 -17.68 -8.31
N GLY A 300 8.81 -18.52 -9.34
CA GLY A 300 8.92 -18.04 -10.71
C GLY A 300 8.65 -19.09 -11.77
N GLN A 301 9.06 -18.78 -13.00
CA GLN A 301 8.97 -19.69 -14.14
C GLN A 301 10.29 -20.44 -14.32
N TRP A 302 10.23 -21.73 -14.68
CA TRP A 302 11.40 -22.57 -14.93
C TRP A 302 11.11 -23.59 -16.03
N GLY A 303 12.11 -24.08 -16.77
CA GLY A 303 11.84 -25.10 -17.79
C GLY A 303 13.00 -25.46 -18.71
N PHE A 304 12.75 -26.47 -19.55
CA PHE A 304 13.74 -27.05 -20.47
C PHE A 304 13.14 -27.31 -21.85
N SER A 305 13.95 -27.12 -22.89
CA SER A 305 13.65 -27.58 -24.26
C SER A 305 14.35 -28.91 -24.52
N THR A 306 13.71 -29.79 -25.28
CA THR A 306 14.29 -31.04 -25.79
C THR A 306 14.17 -31.11 -27.30
N THR A 307 15.17 -31.69 -27.98
CA THR A 307 15.14 -31.95 -29.43
C THR A 307 14.51 -33.29 -29.81
N GLY A 308 14.08 -34.11 -28.84
CA GLY A 308 13.50 -35.42 -29.12
C GLY A 308 12.86 -36.11 -27.93
N GLU A 309 12.46 -37.37 -28.14
CA GLU A 309 11.75 -38.18 -27.15
C GLU A 309 12.64 -38.51 -25.93
N CYS A 310 12.15 -38.26 -24.72
CA CYS A 310 12.89 -38.52 -23.50
C CYS A 310 12.01 -38.61 -22.25
N ILE A 311 12.62 -39.10 -21.16
CA ILE A 311 12.10 -38.95 -19.80
C ILE A 311 13.06 -38.02 -19.05
N ILE A 312 12.52 -36.97 -18.43
CA ILE A 312 13.27 -36.05 -17.58
C ILE A 312 12.81 -36.27 -16.14
N GLU A 313 13.74 -36.64 -15.27
CA GLU A 313 13.52 -36.85 -13.84
C GLU A 313 14.11 -35.70 -13.04
N PHE A 314 13.37 -35.22 -12.05
CA PHE A 314 13.82 -34.21 -11.10
C PHE A 314 13.94 -34.80 -9.71
N ALA A 315 14.95 -34.36 -8.98
CA ALA A 315 15.27 -34.81 -7.65
C ALA A 315 15.79 -33.66 -6.78
N VAL A 316 15.71 -33.84 -5.47
CA VAL A 316 16.35 -32.95 -4.50
C VAL A 316 17.41 -33.72 -3.73
N LYS A 317 18.54 -33.06 -3.46
CA LYS A 317 19.59 -33.59 -2.60
C LYS A 317 19.26 -33.29 -1.15
N ASN A 318 19.16 -34.32 -0.31
CA ASN A 318 18.94 -34.15 1.11
C ASN A 318 20.25 -33.70 1.81
N ALA A 319 20.15 -33.34 3.09
CA ALA A 319 21.30 -32.85 3.85
C ALA A 319 22.45 -33.87 3.95
N SER A 320 22.15 -35.17 3.92
CA SER A 320 23.13 -36.27 3.99
C SER A 320 23.84 -36.52 2.67
N GLY A 321 23.35 -35.89 1.60
CA GLY A 321 23.92 -35.91 0.27
C GLY A 321 23.26 -36.89 -0.69
N ASP A 322 22.22 -37.61 -0.27
CA ASP A 322 21.48 -38.52 -1.14
C ASP A 322 20.53 -37.73 -2.05
N ILE A 323 20.43 -38.16 -3.31
CA ILE A 323 19.56 -37.55 -4.30
C ILE A 323 18.23 -38.33 -4.34
N GLU A 324 17.15 -37.69 -3.90
CA GLU A 324 15.81 -38.26 -3.82
C GLU A 324 14.93 -37.79 -4.98
N LYS A 325 14.47 -38.72 -5.81
CA LYS A 325 13.57 -38.41 -6.93
C LYS A 325 12.24 -37.84 -6.43
N ILE A 326 11.81 -36.74 -7.05
CA ILE A 326 10.52 -36.08 -6.79
C ILE A 326 9.49 -36.46 -7.86
N LYS A 327 9.82 -36.25 -9.13
CA LYS A 327 8.88 -36.40 -10.25
C LYS A 327 9.62 -36.66 -11.55
N ASP A 328 8.95 -37.29 -12.51
CA ASP A 328 9.42 -37.39 -13.88
C ASP A 328 8.36 -36.95 -14.90
N PHE A 329 8.82 -36.56 -16.08
CA PHE A 329 8.01 -36.17 -17.22
C PHE A 329 8.43 -36.95 -18.45
N THR A 330 7.47 -37.58 -19.11
CA THR A 330 7.68 -38.26 -20.40
C THR A 330 7.37 -37.28 -21.53
N ILE A 331 8.38 -36.95 -22.34
CA ILE A 331 8.25 -36.07 -23.50
C ILE A 331 8.33 -36.92 -24.77
N LYS A 332 7.28 -36.86 -25.61
CA LYS A 332 7.12 -37.76 -26.76
C LYS A 332 7.82 -37.30 -28.05
N GLN A 333 8.22 -36.03 -28.12
CA GLN A 333 8.83 -35.42 -29.30
C GLN A 333 9.55 -34.12 -28.92
N GLN A 334 10.22 -33.47 -29.86
CA GLN A 334 10.78 -32.14 -29.66
C GLN A 334 9.74 -31.16 -29.09
N GLY A 335 10.13 -30.37 -28.08
CA GLY A 335 9.25 -29.41 -27.42
C GLY A 335 9.82 -28.83 -26.14
N ASN A 336 8.99 -28.04 -25.44
CA ASN A 336 9.35 -27.40 -24.17
C ASN A 336 8.58 -28.04 -23.01
N LEU A 337 9.29 -28.30 -21.92
CA LEU A 337 8.74 -28.59 -20.61
C LEU A 337 8.77 -27.31 -19.77
N ASN A 338 7.61 -26.68 -19.61
CA ASN A 338 7.43 -25.53 -18.72
C ASN A 338 7.05 -26.01 -17.32
N LEU A 339 7.68 -25.45 -16.31
CA LEU A 339 7.54 -25.80 -14.90
C LEU A 339 7.29 -24.55 -14.06
N VAL A 340 6.61 -24.75 -12.95
CA VAL A 340 6.55 -23.80 -11.86
C VAL A 340 7.84 -23.89 -11.06
N GLY A 341 8.50 -22.76 -10.86
CA GLY A 341 9.65 -22.61 -10.02
C GLY A 341 9.25 -22.26 -8.59
N PHE A 342 9.70 -23.07 -7.63
CA PHE A 342 9.54 -22.81 -6.20
C PHE A 342 10.88 -22.42 -5.58
N ALA A 343 10.96 -21.27 -4.92
CA ALA A 343 12.17 -20.79 -4.25
C ALA A 343 12.65 -21.72 -3.12
N ASP A 344 11.72 -22.49 -2.57
CA ASP A 344 11.91 -23.41 -1.45
C ASP A 344 11.87 -24.89 -1.90
N THR A 345 12.26 -25.21 -3.14
CA THR A 345 12.17 -26.59 -3.70
C THR A 345 12.83 -27.63 -2.78
N ARG A 346 13.92 -27.25 -2.10
CA ARG A 346 14.60 -28.04 -1.05
C ARG A 346 13.61 -28.58 0.00
N TYR A 347 12.68 -27.76 0.45
CA TYR A 347 11.73 -28.08 1.53
C TYR A 347 10.41 -28.60 0.99
N CYS A 348 9.83 -27.93 -0.02
CA CYS A 348 8.50 -28.27 -0.51
C CYS A 348 8.49 -29.56 -1.33
N LYS A 349 9.63 -29.94 -1.93
CA LYS A 349 9.78 -31.12 -2.81
C LYS A 349 8.70 -31.18 -3.89
N LYS A 350 8.34 -30.03 -4.49
CA LYS A 350 7.33 -29.92 -5.54
C LYS A 350 7.95 -29.60 -6.90
N ILE A 351 7.49 -30.31 -7.92
CA ILE A 351 7.73 -29.98 -9.33
C ILE A 351 6.40 -30.11 -10.05
N LEU A 352 5.88 -29.01 -10.59
CA LEU A 352 4.57 -28.94 -11.23
C LEU A 352 4.68 -28.29 -12.59
N THR A 353 3.83 -28.72 -13.52
CA THR A 353 3.52 -27.91 -14.71
C THR A 353 2.58 -26.77 -14.35
N PRO A 354 2.58 -25.65 -15.11
CA PRO A 354 1.61 -24.58 -14.93
C PRO A 354 0.15 -25.08 -14.95
N GLN A 355 -0.17 -26.05 -15.82
CA GLN A 355 -1.52 -26.61 -15.93
C GLN A 355 -1.96 -27.34 -14.65
N GLU A 356 -1.07 -28.13 -14.03
CA GLU A 356 -1.35 -28.80 -12.76
C GLU A 356 -1.56 -27.77 -11.64
N ALA A 357 -0.73 -26.72 -11.59
CA ALA A 357 -0.83 -25.68 -10.58
C ALA A 357 -2.14 -24.86 -10.73
N ILE A 358 -2.52 -24.46 -11.96
CA ILE A 358 -3.81 -23.79 -12.24
C ILE A 358 -4.97 -24.71 -11.85
N GLY A 359 -4.89 -25.99 -12.23
CA GLY A 359 -5.93 -26.99 -11.92
C GLY A 359 -6.22 -27.06 -10.43
N GLY A 360 -5.16 -27.09 -9.60
CA GLY A 360 -5.30 -27.05 -8.13
C GLY A 360 -6.03 -25.81 -7.61
N ILE A 361 -5.69 -24.62 -8.12
CA ILE A 361 -6.36 -23.37 -7.73
C ILE A 361 -7.85 -23.40 -8.11
N VAL A 362 -8.16 -23.77 -9.36
CA VAL A 362 -9.53 -23.81 -9.88
C VAL A 362 -10.38 -24.85 -9.16
N GLU A 363 -9.85 -26.03 -8.88
CA GLU A 363 -10.55 -27.07 -8.14
C GLU A 363 -10.88 -26.64 -6.71
N ASN A 364 -9.97 -25.91 -6.05
CA ASN A 364 -10.24 -25.35 -4.74
C ASN A 364 -11.34 -24.29 -4.80
N LEU A 365 -11.29 -23.37 -5.77
CA LEU A 365 -12.30 -22.34 -5.96
C LEU A 365 -13.71 -22.93 -6.20
N LYS A 366 -13.81 -24.02 -6.95
CA LYS A 366 -15.08 -24.72 -7.23
C LYS A 366 -15.71 -25.37 -5.99
N LYS A 367 -14.94 -25.63 -4.92
CA LYS A 367 -15.42 -26.24 -3.67
C LYS A 367 -15.97 -25.21 -2.68
N ILE A 368 -15.73 -23.93 -2.90
CA ILE A 368 -16.11 -22.88 -1.97
C ILE A 368 -17.62 -22.68 -1.96
N LYS A 369 -18.21 -22.63 -0.76
CA LYS A 369 -19.59 -22.21 -0.58
C LYS A 369 -19.71 -20.71 -0.84
N ILE A 370 -20.46 -20.34 -1.87
CA ILE A 370 -20.71 -18.96 -2.27
C ILE A 370 -22.10 -18.49 -1.84
N GLN A 371 -22.21 -17.22 -1.45
CA GLN A 371 -23.45 -16.51 -1.19
C GLN A 371 -23.59 -15.37 -2.20
N GLY A 372 -24.78 -15.21 -2.77
CA GLY A 372 -25.07 -14.19 -3.77
C GLY A 372 -24.95 -14.70 -5.21
N LYS A 373 -24.71 -13.81 -6.17
CA LYS A 373 -24.72 -14.14 -7.61
C LYS A 373 -23.57 -13.48 -8.36
N LEU A 374 -23.23 -14.02 -9.53
CA LEU A 374 -22.21 -13.43 -10.40
C LEU A 374 -22.62 -11.99 -10.79
N PRO A 375 -21.72 -10.99 -10.69
CA PRO A 375 -21.97 -9.67 -11.24
C PRO A 375 -22.07 -9.71 -12.77
N GLU A 376 -23.06 -9.03 -13.34
CA GLU A 376 -23.37 -9.00 -14.77
C GLU A 376 -23.41 -7.58 -15.35
N LYS A 377 -23.56 -6.55 -14.51
CA LYS A 377 -23.66 -5.14 -14.95
C LYS A 377 -22.34 -4.38 -14.84
N THR A 378 -21.48 -4.79 -13.92
CA THR A 378 -20.24 -4.09 -13.60
C THR A 378 -19.12 -4.53 -14.53
N LEU A 379 -18.38 -3.57 -15.08
CA LEU A 379 -17.15 -3.89 -15.79
C LEU A 379 -16.10 -4.34 -14.78
N ILE A 380 -15.68 -5.60 -14.92
CA ILE A 380 -14.63 -6.21 -14.10
C ILE A 380 -13.48 -6.58 -15.03
N PHE A 381 -12.35 -5.95 -14.84
CA PHE A 381 -11.11 -6.28 -15.52
C PHE A 381 -10.17 -7.03 -14.59
N ALA A 382 -9.32 -7.87 -15.17
CA ALA A 382 -8.21 -8.46 -14.44
C ALA A 382 -7.05 -8.67 -15.41
N SER A 383 -5.81 -8.51 -14.93
CA SER A 383 -4.65 -9.05 -15.65
C SER A 383 -4.64 -10.56 -15.41
N THR A 384 -5.31 -11.31 -16.27
CA THR A 384 -5.30 -12.78 -16.26
C THR A 384 -5.56 -13.38 -17.64
N ASN A 385 -4.99 -14.55 -17.91
CA ASN A 385 -5.28 -15.40 -19.07
C ASN A 385 -5.78 -16.81 -18.67
N ILE A 386 -6.07 -17.02 -17.38
CA ILE A 386 -6.67 -18.26 -16.88
C ILE A 386 -8.14 -18.27 -17.29
N LYS A 387 -8.52 -19.18 -18.20
CA LYS A 387 -9.84 -19.18 -18.85
C LYS A 387 -10.99 -19.29 -17.85
N GLU A 388 -10.82 -20.13 -16.84
CA GLU A 388 -11.82 -20.40 -15.81
C GLU A 388 -12.09 -19.18 -14.93
N PHE A 389 -11.13 -18.27 -14.79
CA PHE A 389 -11.33 -17.04 -14.01
C PHE A 389 -12.38 -16.13 -14.64
N PHE A 390 -12.51 -16.12 -15.97
CA PHE A 390 -13.49 -15.26 -16.64
C PHE A 390 -14.92 -15.58 -16.20
N ASP A 391 -15.28 -16.86 -16.19
CA ASP A 391 -16.62 -17.29 -15.78
C ASP A 391 -16.78 -17.28 -14.26
N LEU A 392 -15.72 -17.58 -13.50
CA LEU A 392 -15.77 -17.56 -12.04
C LEU A 392 -15.93 -16.15 -11.48
N TYR A 393 -15.24 -15.14 -12.02
CA TYR A 393 -15.23 -13.79 -11.45
C TYR A 393 -16.06 -12.78 -12.26
N GLY A 394 -16.59 -13.16 -13.42
CA GLY A 394 -17.35 -12.25 -14.28
C GLY A 394 -16.45 -11.25 -15.01
N ILE A 395 -15.21 -11.65 -15.30
CA ILE A 395 -14.22 -10.78 -15.93
C ILE A 395 -14.62 -10.53 -17.39
N CYS A 396 -14.55 -9.27 -17.81
CA CYS A 396 -14.78 -8.88 -19.19
C CYS A 396 -13.71 -9.47 -20.13
N LYS A 397 -14.14 -10.01 -21.27
CA LYS A 397 -13.23 -10.53 -22.31
C LYS A 397 -12.64 -9.38 -23.13
N LYS A 398 -11.32 -9.36 -23.31
CA LYS A 398 -10.59 -8.45 -24.21
C LYS A 398 -10.48 -9.08 -25.61
N PRO A 399 -10.42 -8.30 -26.71
CA PRO A 399 -10.29 -6.84 -26.81
C PRO A 399 -11.63 -6.06 -26.93
N ASP A 400 -12.78 -6.68 -26.67
CA ASP A 400 -14.06 -6.14 -27.16
C ASP A 400 -14.57 -4.90 -26.41
N VAL A 401 -14.16 -4.71 -25.15
CA VAL A 401 -14.63 -3.59 -24.30
C VAL A 401 -13.52 -2.67 -23.77
N TYR A 402 -12.24 -3.05 -23.95
CA TYR A 402 -11.07 -2.36 -23.41
C TYR A 402 -9.97 -2.24 -24.46
N ALA A 403 -9.32 -1.07 -24.54
CA ALA A 403 -8.08 -0.90 -25.30
C ALA A 403 -7.04 -0.07 -24.52
N ASP A 404 -5.76 -0.45 -24.65
CA ASP A 404 -4.60 0.34 -24.21
C ASP A 404 -3.96 0.97 -25.45
N TRP A 405 -4.05 2.30 -25.55
CA TRP A 405 -3.48 3.10 -26.64
C TRP A 405 -2.46 4.12 -26.13
N ARG A 406 -1.71 3.74 -25.09
CA ARG A 406 -0.60 4.54 -24.55
C ARG A 406 0.41 4.92 -25.62
N GLY A 407 0.92 6.14 -25.51
CA GLY A 407 1.97 6.68 -26.38
C GLY A 407 1.53 7.03 -27.81
N LYS A 408 0.23 7.01 -28.12
CA LYS A 408 -0.29 7.43 -29.43
C LYS A 408 -0.58 8.93 -29.47
N ASN A 409 -0.28 9.55 -30.61
CA ASN A 409 -0.61 10.95 -30.89
C ASN A 409 -2.03 11.08 -31.51
N PRO A 410 -2.58 12.31 -31.64
CA PRO A 410 -3.93 12.52 -32.17
C PRO A 410 -4.20 11.86 -33.53
N SER A 411 -3.30 12.02 -34.50
CA SER A 411 -3.46 11.45 -35.85
C SER A 411 -3.44 9.92 -35.84
N GLN A 412 -2.61 9.31 -34.99
CA GLN A 412 -2.57 7.86 -34.82
C GLN A 412 -3.86 7.33 -34.20
N LEU A 413 -4.38 8.00 -33.16
CA LEU A 413 -5.65 7.63 -32.53
C LEU A 413 -6.81 7.73 -33.52
N GLU A 414 -6.85 8.79 -34.32
CA GLU A 414 -7.88 8.97 -35.34
C GLU A 414 -7.83 7.85 -36.38
N GLN A 415 -6.62 7.50 -36.86
CA GLN A 415 -6.47 6.41 -37.83
C GLN A 415 -6.88 5.06 -37.25
N ILE A 416 -6.53 4.77 -35.98
CA ILE A 416 -6.99 3.58 -35.28
C ILE A 416 -8.52 3.54 -35.27
N CYS A 417 -9.16 4.64 -34.85
CA CYS A 417 -10.62 4.72 -34.78
C CYS A 417 -11.30 4.55 -36.15
N LYS A 418 -10.76 5.17 -37.21
CA LYS A 418 -11.25 5.01 -38.59
C LYS A 418 -11.22 3.56 -39.06
N ASN A 419 -10.23 2.78 -38.63
CA ASN A 419 -10.08 1.37 -38.97
C ASN A 419 -11.00 0.42 -38.17
N LEU A 420 -11.63 0.90 -37.08
CA LEU A 420 -12.61 0.12 -36.34
C LEU A 420 -13.96 0.10 -37.06
N SER A 421 -14.63 -1.06 -37.04
CA SER A 421 -16.03 -1.19 -37.43
C SER A 421 -16.97 -0.45 -36.46
N GLU A 422 -18.19 -0.14 -36.91
CA GLU A 422 -19.20 0.51 -36.05
C GLU A 422 -19.50 -0.31 -34.78
N GLY A 423 -19.56 -1.64 -34.91
CA GLY A 423 -19.76 -2.54 -33.77
C GLY A 423 -18.65 -2.42 -32.73
N GLN A 424 -17.38 -2.42 -33.17
CA GLN A 424 -16.23 -2.25 -32.27
C GLN A 424 -16.22 -0.87 -31.59
N ARG A 425 -16.57 0.19 -32.32
CA ARG A 425 -16.65 1.54 -31.74
C ARG A 425 -17.71 1.63 -30.64
N LYS A 426 -18.83 0.93 -30.80
CA LYS A 426 -19.92 0.87 -29.82
C LYS A 426 -19.61 -0.05 -28.64
N SER A 427 -18.78 -1.09 -28.83
CA SER A 427 -18.46 -2.05 -27.77
C SER A 427 -17.38 -1.57 -26.80
N LEU A 428 -16.43 -0.73 -27.27
CA LEU A 428 -15.39 -0.16 -26.43
C LEU A 428 -15.98 0.74 -25.34
N GLN A 429 -15.68 0.42 -24.08
CA GLN A 429 -16.13 1.16 -22.90
C GLN A 429 -14.97 1.76 -22.10
N VAL A 430 -13.75 1.24 -22.23
CA VAL A 430 -12.57 1.75 -21.54
C VAL A 430 -11.40 1.91 -22.50
N ILE A 431 -10.82 3.12 -22.55
CA ILE A 431 -9.59 3.42 -23.26
C ILE A 431 -8.55 3.91 -22.26
N SER A 432 -7.43 3.20 -22.16
CA SER A 432 -6.25 3.65 -21.41
C SER A 432 -5.34 4.48 -22.32
N LEU A 433 -5.05 5.70 -21.89
CA LEU A 433 -4.06 6.60 -22.49
C LEU A 433 -2.72 6.60 -21.73
N GLY A 434 -2.66 5.94 -20.56
CA GLY A 434 -1.51 6.06 -19.67
C GLY A 434 -1.47 5.00 -18.56
N ASP A 435 -0.29 4.82 -18.00
CA ASP A 435 -0.04 4.07 -16.75
C ASP A 435 0.78 4.98 -15.84
N GLU A 436 0.26 5.26 -14.65
CA GLU A 436 0.83 6.17 -13.65
C GLU A 436 1.35 7.52 -14.23
N ILE A 437 0.58 8.16 -15.10
CA ILE A 437 1.09 9.31 -15.88
C ILE A 437 1.18 10.59 -15.04
N GLY A 438 2.19 11.41 -15.34
CA GLY A 438 2.14 12.86 -15.11
C GLY A 438 1.54 13.59 -16.30
N LEU A 439 1.10 14.83 -16.11
CA LEU A 439 0.63 15.67 -17.23
C LEU A 439 1.81 16.37 -17.93
N PRO A 440 1.74 16.58 -19.26
CA PRO A 440 2.80 17.27 -20.01
C PRO A 440 3.07 18.69 -19.50
N ALA A 441 4.33 19.12 -19.59
CA ALA A 441 4.74 20.50 -19.31
C ALA A 441 5.26 21.18 -20.59
N PRO A 442 4.98 22.48 -20.82
CA PRO A 442 5.48 23.17 -21.99
C PRO A 442 6.97 23.51 -21.86
N SER A 443 7.69 23.45 -22.97
CA SER A 443 8.99 24.11 -23.08
C SER A 443 8.83 25.64 -23.08
N VAL A 444 9.93 26.35 -22.79
CA VAL A 444 9.96 27.82 -22.82
C VAL A 444 9.52 28.38 -24.19
N ASN A 445 9.87 27.69 -25.28
CA ASN A 445 9.49 28.11 -26.63
C ASN A 445 8.00 27.89 -26.91
N GLU A 446 7.44 26.76 -26.49
CA GLU A 446 5.99 26.47 -26.64
C GLU A 446 5.13 27.41 -25.81
N ALA A 447 5.64 27.88 -24.66
CA ALA A 447 4.97 28.80 -23.77
C ALA A 447 5.04 30.28 -24.21
N ARG A 448 5.91 30.64 -25.16
CA ARG A 448 6.31 32.05 -25.42
C ARG A 448 5.12 33.00 -25.63
N ASN A 449 4.14 32.61 -26.43
CA ASN A 449 2.96 33.45 -26.71
C ASN A 449 1.73 32.98 -25.93
N SER A 450 1.57 31.67 -25.78
CA SER A 450 0.42 31.03 -25.14
C SER A 450 0.31 31.35 -23.66
N PHE A 451 1.43 31.60 -22.96
CA PHE A 451 1.41 31.99 -21.55
C PHE A 451 0.77 33.37 -21.36
N VAL A 452 1.20 34.38 -22.11
CA VAL A 452 0.63 35.75 -22.02
C VAL A 452 -0.85 35.75 -22.42
N GLU A 453 -1.23 34.98 -23.43
CA GLU A 453 -2.64 34.80 -23.81
C GLU A 453 -3.44 34.17 -22.67
N TYR A 454 -2.92 33.11 -22.05
CA TYR A 454 -3.54 32.49 -20.88
C TYR A 454 -3.74 33.50 -19.75
N LEU A 455 -2.73 34.27 -19.37
CA LEU A 455 -2.85 35.32 -18.34
C LEU A 455 -3.96 36.32 -18.64
N LYS A 456 -4.09 36.73 -19.91
CA LYS A 456 -5.18 37.62 -20.35
C LYS A 456 -6.55 36.95 -20.20
N THR A 457 -6.68 35.66 -20.53
CA THR A 457 -7.95 34.93 -20.32
C THR A 457 -8.32 34.80 -18.85
N GLN A 458 -7.33 34.65 -17.97
CA GLN A 458 -7.49 34.61 -16.52
C GLN A 458 -7.67 36.01 -15.91
N GLN A 459 -7.68 37.06 -16.73
CA GLN A 459 -7.85 38.46 -16.31
C GLN A 459 -6.80 38.92 -15.28
N VAL A 460 -5.56 38.44 -15.43
CA VAL A 460 -4.45 38.83 -14.56
C VAL A 460 -4.00 40.26 -14.87
N ASN A 461 -3.78 41.07 -13.83
CA ASN A 461 -3.14 42.37 -13.99
C ASN A 461 -1.63 42.17 -14.22
N PRO A 462 -1.03 42.61 -15.35
CA PRO A 462 0.40 42.43 -15.60
C PRO A 462 1.28 43.11 -14.53
N GLU A 463 0.80 44.17 -13.89
CA GLU A 463 1.50 44.84 -12.77
C GLU A 463 1.68 43.94 -11.54
N ASP A 464 0.84 42.92 -11.37
CA ASP A 464 0.98 41.94 -10.28
C ASP A 464 2.21 41.03 -10.50
N ILE A 465 2.64 40.85 -11.76
CA ILE A 465 3.74 39.96 -12.15
C ILE A 465 5.03 40.75 -12.38
N ASP A 466 4.94 41.89 -13.07
CA ASP A 466 6.07 42.74 -13.42
C ASP A 466 5.70 44.21 -13.19
N SER A 467 6.50 44.92 -12.38
CA SER A 467 6.23 46.30 -11.99
C SER A 467 6.15 47.32 -13.13
N SER A 468 6.66 46.98 -14.33
CA SER A 468 6.48 47.84 -15.51
C SER A 468 5.05 47.80 -16.08
N GLY A 469 4.24 46.82 -15.70
CA GLY A 469 2.89 46.61 -16.23
C GLY A 469 2.85 46.16 -17.69
N THR A 470 3.99 45.82 -18.28
CA THR A 470 4.08 45.47 -19.71
C THR A 470 4.10 43.97 -19.96
N TRP A 471 3.22 43.50 -20.85
CA TRP A 471 3.15 42.08 -21.23
C TRP A 471 4.43 41.54 -21.86
N ASN A 472 5.25 42.40 -22.49
CA ASN A 472 6.46 41.98 -23.20
C ASN A 472 7.57 41.47 -22.27
N ASN A 473 7.54 41.84 -20.98
CA ASN A 473 8.52 41.42 -19.99
C ASN A 473 8.12 40.13 -19.27
N ILE A 474 6.88 39.68 -19.43
CA ILE A 474 6.34 38.52 -18.73
C ILE A 474 6.65 37.24 -19.54
N VAL A 475 7.54 36.41 -19.00
CA VAL A 475 7.98 35.17 -19.64
C VAL A 475 7.74 33.99 -18.70
N TYR A 476 7.13 32.92 -19.23
CA TYR A 476 6.89 31.68 -18.49
C TYR A 476 8.15 31.17 -17.80
N ASN A 477 8.08 30.98 -16.49
CA ASN A 477 9.18 30.50 -15.68
C ASN A 477 8.67 29.78 -14.42
N PRO A 478 8.57 28.43 -14.42
CA PRO A 478 8.07 27.66 -13.28
C PRO A 478 9.16 27.36 -12.24
N ASN A 479 10.31 28.05 -12.28
CA ASN A 479 11.44 27.75 -11.40
C ASN A 479 11.08 28.01 -9.92
N PRO A 480 11.22 27.02 -9.02
CA PRO A 480 10.91 27.18 -7.60
C PRO A 480 11.65 28.33 -6.90
N LYS A 481 12.81 28.78 -7.39
CA LYS A 481 13.52 29.97 -6.86
C LYS A 481 12.71 31.26 -6.95
N LEU A 482 11.70 31.30 -7.83
CA LEU A 482 10.80 32.44 -7.94
C LEU A 482 9.78 32.52 -6.80
N LYS A 483 9.61 31.46 -5.99
CA LYS A 483 8.78 31.51 -4.77
C LYS A 483 9.16 32.69 -3.85
N ASP A 484 10.45 33.04 -3.79
CA ASP A 484 10.97 34.10 -2.91
C ASP A 484 11.17 35.45 -3.63
N THR A 485 11.40 35.41 -4.95
CA THR A 485 11.85 36.59 -5.72
C THR A 485 10.79 37.17 -6.65
N ASN A 486 9.88 36.35 -7.19
CA ASN A 486 8.70 36.77 -7.93
C ASN A 486 7.56 35.75 -7.75
N PRO A 487 6.88 35.77 -6.59
CA PRO A 487 5.81 34.82 -6.26
C PRO A 487 4.70 34.74 -7.29
N ALA A 488 4.29 35.89 -7.85
CA ALA A 488 3.22 35.98 -8.83
C ALA A 488 3.59 35.30 -10.16
N LEU A 489 4.82 35.52 -10.65
CA LEU A 489 5.30 34.83 -11.85
C LEU A 489 5.39 33.32 -11.64
N PHE A 490 5.89 32.87 -10.48
CA PHE A 490 5.94 31.45 -10.13
C PHE A 490 4.56 30.82 -10.15
N TYR A 491 3.61 31.41 -9.40
CA TYR A 491 2.25 30.91 -9.27
C TYR A 491 1.57 30.78 -10.64
N TRP A 492 1.59 31.84 -11.44
CA TRP A 492 0.94 31.82 -12.74
C TRP A 492 1.64 30.91 -13.75
N SER A 493 2.97 30.78 -13.68
CA SER A 493 3.69 29.80 -14.51
C SER A 493 3.26 28.38 -14.16
N LYS A 494 3.10 28.04 -12.87
CA LYS A 494 2.59 26.74 -12.45
C LYS A 494 1.14 26.49 -12.89
N ARG A 495 0.25 27.48 -12.73
CA ARG A 495 -1.14 27.40 -13.25
C ARG A 495 -1.18 27.17 -14.76
N PHE A 496 -0.35 27.89 -15.52
CA PHE A 496 -0.24 27.69 -16.96
C PHE A 496 0.31 26.31 -17.33
N GLN A 497 1.34 25.82 -16.62
CA GLN A 497 1.88 24.48 -16.82
C GLN A 497 0.79 23.41 -16.66
N HIS A 498 -0.03 23.52 -15.62
CA HIS A 498 -1.13 22.59 -15.37
C HIS A 498 -2.20 22.67 -16.46
N TYR A 499 -2.65 23.89 -16.81
CA TYR A 499 -3.58 24.11 -17.91
C TYR A 499 -3.06 23.51 -19.23
N TYR A 500 -1.81 23.80 -19.59
CA TYR A 500 -1.18 23.26 -20.79
C TYR A 500 -1.22 21.73 -20.82
N GLY A 501 -0.81 21.09 -19.72
CA GLY A 501 -0.81 19.62 -19.61
C GLY A 501 -2.21 19.02 -19.78
N ILE A 502 -3.22 19.62 -19.17
CA ILE A 502 -4.63 19.21 -19.32
C ILE A 502 -5.07 19.37 -20.78
N GLN A 503 -4.75 20.49 -21.44
CA GLN A 503 -5.13 20.72 -22.83
C GLN A 503 -4.43 19.74 -23.79
N GLN A 504 -3.16 19.37 -23.55
CA GLN A 504 -2.47 18.37 -24.37
C GLN A 504 -3.17 17.01 -24.30
N ILE A 505 -3.52 16.54 -23.11
CA ILE A 505 -4.26 15.28 -22.94
C ILE A 505 -5.68 15.39 -23.53
N LYS A 506 -6.33 16.54 -23.36
CA LYS A 506 -7.64 16.82 -23.94
C LYS A 506 -7.66 16.63 -25.46
N THR A 507 -6.60 17.00 -26.18
CA THR A 507 -6.53 16.76 -27.64
C THR A 507 -6.67 15.28 -28.01
N LEU A 508 -6.09 14.38 -27.20
CA LEU A 508 -6.21 12.93 -27.39
C LEU A 508 -7.64 12.47 -27.09
N THR A 509 -8.19 12.94 -25.97
CA THR A 509 -9.55 12.61 -25.52
C THR A 509 -10.61 13.07 -26.52
N ASP A 510 -10.49 14.27 -27.08
CA ASP A 510 -11.46 14.82 -28.04
C ASP A 510 -11.47 14.04 -29.36
N VAL A 511 -10.30 13.59 -29.85
CA VAL A 511 -10.24 12.68 -31.01
C VAL A 511 -11.01 11.39 -30.71
N LEU A 512 -10.78 10.79 -29.55
CA LEU A 512 -11.42 9.52 -29.18
C LEU A 512 -12.93 9.64 -29.04
N ARG A 513 -13.42 10.70 -28.39
CA ARG A 513 -14.86 10.94 -28.18
C ARG A 513 -15.64 11.10 -29.48
N ASN A 514 -14.99 11.61 -30.54
CA ASN A 514 -15.62 11.72 -31.85
C ASN A 514 -15.97 10.36 -32.49
N TYR A 515 -15.29 9.29 -32.10
CA TYR A 515 -15.46 7.96 -32.69
C TYR A 515 -16.02 6.92 -31.71
N LEU A 516 -15.83 7.09 -30.41
CA LEU A 516 -16.12 6.09 -29.37
C LEU A 516 -17.18 6.61 -28.39
N PRO A 517 -18.48 6.54 -28.72
CA PRO A 517 -19.54 7.21 -27.98
C PRO A 517 -19.78 6.64 -26.56
N ASN A 518 -19.32 5.41 -26.28
CA ASN A 518 -19.54 4.72 -25.00
C ASN A 518 -18.26 4.61 -24.14
N ALA A 519 -17.14 5.15 -24.61
CA ALA A 519 -15.84 4.95 -23.98
C ALA A 519 -15.55 5.99 -22.89
N GLY A 520 -15.24 5.51 -21.68
CA GLY A 520 -14.45 6.24 -20.71
C GLY A 520 -12.99 6.29 -21.13
N ILE A 521 -12.40 7.48 -21.10
CA ILE A 521 -11.01 7.73 -21.51
C ILE A 521 -10.24 8.13 -20.27
N GLY A 522 -9.23 7.34 -19.90
CA GLY A 522 -8.53 7.50 -18.63
C GLY A 522 -7.08 7.02 -18.69
N ALA A 523 -6.39 7.19 -17.57
CA ALA A 523 -5.07 6.65 -17.27
C ALA A 523 -4.99 6.54 -15.75
N ASN A 524 -4.43 5.46 -15.20
CA ASN A 524 -4.27 5.39 -13.75
C ASN A 524 -3.26 6.44 -13.26
N PHE A 525 -3.56 7.05 -12.12
CA PHE A 525 -2.63 7.90 -11.37
C PHE A 525 -2.13 7.14 -10.13
N SER A 526 -0.82 7.18 -9.90
CA SER A 526 -0.23 6.54 -8.74
C SER A 526 -0.60 7.31 -7.46
N PRO A 527 -1.14 6.63 -6.43
CA PRO A 527 -1.68 7.30 -5.25
C PRO A 527 -0.58 7.76 -4.28
N HIS A 528 0.65 7.27 -4.43
CA HIS A 528 1.76 7.57 -3.53
C HIS A 528 2.92 8.31 -4.22
N HIS A 529 2.71 8.78 -5.45
CA HIS A 529 3.66 9.69 -6.12
C HIS A 529 3.83 10.98 -5.30
N GLY A 530 5.04 11.56 -5.32
CA GLY A 530 5.36 12.73 -4.50
C GLY A 530 5.68 12.44 -3.02
N GLY A 531 5.85 11.16 -2.64
CA GLY A 531 6.28 10.75 -1.31
C GLY A 531 5.30 11.18 -0.22
N TYR A 532 5.80 11.48 0.98
CA TYR A 532 4.95 11.85 2.12
C TYR A 532 4.06 13.08 1.87
N VAL A 533 4.45 13.99 0.97
CA VAL A 533 3.74 15.24 0.67
C VAL A 533 2.39 14.97 -0.02
N HIS A 534 2.37 14.10 -1.02
CA HIS A 534 1.18 13.89 -1.85
C HIS A 534 0.55 12.49 -1.74
N SER A 535 1.17 11.55 -1.01
CA SER A 535 0.62 10.21 -0.83
C SER A 535 -0.82 10.26 -0.31
N TYR A 536 -1.77 9.78 -1.12
CA TYR A 536 -3.21 9.76 -0.88
C TYR A 536 -3.84 11.13 -0.65
N LEU A 537 -3.18 12.20 -1.10
CA LEU A 537 -3.76 13.56 -1.14
C LEU A 537 -3.84 14.09 -2.56
N GLY A 538 -3.05 13.54 -3.48
CA GLY A 538 -2.99 13.96 -4.87
C GLY A 538 -2.58 15.42 -5.03
N GLU A 539 -2.65 15.90 -6.27
CA GLU A 539 -2.62 17.32 -6.61
C GLU A 539 -3.90 17.65 -7.38
N VAL A 540 -4.57 18.75 -7.02
CA VAL A 540 -5.90 19.12 -7.52
C VAL A 540 -5.92 19.24 -9.04
N PHE A 541 -4.86 19.77 -9.66
CA PHE A 541 -4.84 19.94 -11.12
C PHE A 541 -4.97 18.60 -11.85
N GLN A 542 -4.32 17.56 -11.33
CA GLN A 542 -4.30 16.23 -11.92
C GLN A 542 -5.54 15.43 -11.49
N TRP A 543 -5.84 15.38 -10.20
CA TRP A 543 -6.88 14.50 -9.64
C TRP A 543 -8.30 15.05 -9.77
N VAL A 544 -8.45 16.36 -9.96
CA VAL A 544 -9.76 17.03 -10.07
C VAL A 544 -9.88 17.80 -11.38
N ASN A 545 -9.02 18.78 -11.64
CA ASN A 545 -9.21 19.71 -12.77
C ASN A 545 -9.08 19.00 -14.13
N CYS A 546 -8.17 18.03 -14.26
CA CYS A 546 -8.05 17.20 -15.47
C CYS A 546 -9.41 16.60 -15.90
N PHE A 547 -10.23 16.17 -14.95
CA PHE A 547 -11.55 15.62 -15.24
C PHE A 547 -12.61 16.72 -15.40
N ARG A 548 -12.52 17.82 -14.64
CA ARG A 548 -13.44 18.97 -14.76
C ARG A 548 -13.33 19.64 -16.13
N GLU A 549 -12.15 19.69 -16.71
CA GLU A 549 -11.86 20.29 -18.01
C GLU A 549 -11.91 19.29 -19.19
N ASP A 550 -12.33 18.04 -18.94
CA ASP A 550 -12.40 16.98 -19.97
C ASP A 550 -11.04 16.63 -20.60
N GLY A 551 -9.95 16.86 -19.88
CA GLY A 551 -8.64 16.27 -20.20
C GLY A 551 -8.75 14.75 -20.26
N LEU A 552 -9.34 14.15 -19.21
CA LEU A 552 -9.77 12.75 -19.18
C LEU A 552 -11.24 12.66 -18.76
N THR A 553 -11.93 11.58 -19.12
CA THR A 553 -13.37 11.38 -18.81
C THR A 553 -13.64 10.24 -17.84
N MET A 554 -12.65 9.39 -17.55
CA MET A 554 -12.74 8.28 -16.63
C MET A 554 -11.63 8.37 -15.59
N PRO A 555 -11.92 8.82 -14.35
CA PRO A 555 -10.95 8.80 -13.26
C PRO A 555 -10.47 7.40 -12.96
N TRP A 556 -9.17 7.27 -12.72
CA TRP A 556 -8.53 5.98 -12.56
C TRP A 556 -7.34 6.08 -11.60
N SER A 557 -7.34 5.25 -10.55
CA SER A 557 -6.19 5.04 -9.65
C SER A 557 -6.29 3.65 -9.00
N GLU A 558 -5.59 3.43 -7.89
CA GLU A 558 -5.27 2.16 -7.27
C GLU A 558 -5.10 2.26 -5.74
N ASP A 559 -5.11 1.12 -5.06
CA ASP A 559 -5.15 0.99 -3.60
C ASP A 559 -3.91 0.35 -2.98
N TYR A 560 -2.71 0.78 -3.40
CA TYR A 560 -1.41 0.37 -2.81
C TYR A 560 -1.15 0.88 -1.37
N ILE A 561 -2.19 1.02 -0.55
CA ILE A 561 -2.16 1.71 0.75
C ILE A 561 -1.21 1.05 1.75
N TRP A 562 -0.99 -0.26 1.63
CA TRP A 562 -0.06 -1.03 2.46
C TRP A 562 1.43 -0.78 2.11
N GLN A 563 1.72 -0.10 1.01
CA GLN A 563 3.11 0.20 0.62
C GLN A 563 3.71 1.39 1.36
N VAL A 564 2.90 2.21 2.05
CA VAL A 564 3.36 3.43 2.74
C VAL A 564 2.81 3.50 4.17
N PRO A 565 3.56 4.08 5.14
CA PRO A 565 3.17 4.09 6.55
C PRO A 565 2.17 5.19 6.92
N VAL A 566 1.04 5.26 6.19
CA VAL A 566 -0.09 6.16 6.50
C VAL A 566 -0.85 5.73 7.76
N GLY A 567 -1.60 6.65 8.38
CA GLY A 567 -2.19 6.43 9.71
C GLY A 567 -3.23 5.32 9.79
N SER A 568 -4.04 5.15 8.76
CA SER A 568 -5.05 4.09 8.64
C SER A 568 -5.23 3.73 7.16
N PRO A 569 -5.44 2.45 6.82
CA PRO A 569 -5.77 2.05 5.45
C PRO A 569 -7.05 2.70 4.89
N GLN A 570 -7.94 3.21 5.74
CA GLN A 570 -9.09 4.06 5.35
C GLN A 570 -8.69 5.31 4.54
N MET A 571 -7.44 5.77 4.67
CA MET A 571 -6.98 6.96 3.95
C MET A 571 -6.89 6.73 2.43
N ASN A 572 -6.99 5.47 1.97
CA ASN A 572 -7.10 5.14 0.57
C ASN A 572 -8.31 5.84 -0.10
N GLU A 573 -9.42 5.96 0.63
CA GLU A 573 -10.68 6.50 0.13
C GLU A 573 -10.63 8.00 -0.25
N ILE A 574 -9.59 8.71 0.19
CA ILE A 574 -9.33 10.10 -0.19
C ILE A 574 -9.18 10.22 -1.71
N ASN A 575 -8.54 9.26 -2.37
CA ASN A 575 -8.36 9.23 -3.83
C ASN A 575 -9.71 9.21 -4.57
N LEU A 576 -10.64 8.41 -4.08
CA LEU A 576 -11.98 8.27 -4.66
C LEU A 576 -12.83 9.51 -4.39
N ASP A 577 -12.71 10.12 -3.21
CA ASP A 577 -13.37 11.39 -2.89
C ASP A 577 -12.83 12.56 -3.75
N LEU A 578 -11.54 12.57 -4.08
CA LEU A 578 -10.95 13.49 -5.07
C LEU A 578 -11.57 13.27 -6.46
N PHE A 579 -11.67 12.02 -6.90
CA PHE A 579 -12.28 11.72 -8.20
C PHE A 579 -13.77 12.05 -8.25
N ARG A 580 -14.52 11.84 -7.17
CA ARG A 580 -15.91 12.31 -7.03
C ARG A 580 -15.99 13.83 -7.17
N ALA A 581 -15.03 14.57 -6.61
CA ALA A 581 -14.92 16.00 -6.86
C ALA A 581 -14.53 16.32 -8.32
N GLY A 582 -13.70 15.51 -8.98
CA GLY A 582 -13.33 15.62 -10.40
C GLY A 582 -14.49 15.43 -11.39
N ILE A 583 -15.44 14.56 -11.08
CA ILE A 583 -16.59 14.25 -11.96
C ILE A 583 -17.92 14.86 -11.50
N ARG A 584 -17.91 15.74 -10.50
CA ARG A 584 -19.13 16.42 -10.06
C ARG A 584 -19.79 17.18 -11.23
N GLY A 585 -21.11 17.01 -11.35
CA GLY A 585 -21.90 17.53 -12.47
C GLY A 585 -21.84 16.66 -13.73
N LYS A 586 -21.19 15.49 -13.69
CA LYS A 586 -21.01 14.59 -14.83
C LYS A 586 -21.49 13.17 -14.49
N PRO A 587 -22.82 12.98 -14.34
CA PRO A 587 -23.41 11.75 -13.78
C PRO A 587 -23.21 10.49 -14.64
N ASP A 588 -22.82 10.66 -15.89
CA ASP A 588 -22.48 9.61 -16.85
C ASP A 588 -21.07 9.01 -16.62
N ARG A 589 -20.21 9.70 -15.87
CA ARG A 589 -18.82 9.26 -15.65
C ARG A 589 -18.72 8.23 -14.55
N LYS A 590 -17.78 7.30 -14.72
CA LYS A 590 -17.50 6.21 -13.80
C LYS A 590 -16.07 6.29 -13.31
N ILE A 591 -15.87 6.02 -12.02
CA ILE A 591 -14.54 5.85 -11.46
C ILE A 591 -14.10 4.40 -11.70
N HIS A 592 -12.98 4.26 -12.39
CA HIS A 592 -12.24 3.01 -12.55
C HIS A 592 -11.25 2.90 -11.42
N TYR A 593 -11.21 1.78 -10.72
CA TYR A 593 -10.29 1.64 -9.60
C TYR A 593 -9.64 0.27 -9.58
N TYR A 594 -8.33 0.25 -9.34
CA TYR A 594 -7.63 -0.98 -9.03
C TYR A 594 -7.87 -1.33 -7.57
N VAL A 595 -8.35 -2.54 -7.33
CA VAL A 595 -8.51 -3.11 -5.99
C VAL A 595 -7.57 -4.30 -5.89
N MET A 596 -6.33 -4.02 -5.51
CA MET A 596 -5.14 -4.82 -5.71
C MET A 596 -5.13 -6.05 -4.79
N PRO A 597 -5.31 -7.27 -5.32
CA PRO A 597 -5.38 -8.50 -4.53
C PRO A 597 -3.98 -9.06 -4.21
N HIS A 598 -2.93 -8.23 -4.21
CA HIS A 598 -1.57 -8.74 -4.19
C HIS A 598 -1.24 -9.44 -2.89
N TRP A 599 -0.71 -10.65 -3.00
CA TRP A 599 -0.20 -11.38 -1.87
C TRP A 599 1.11 -12.08 -2.28
N PRO A 600 2.20 -11.91 -1.53
CA PRO A 600 2.31 -11.16 -0.27
C PRO A 600 2.22 -9.63 -0.43
N GLY A 601 1.79 -8.90 0.60
CA GLY A 601 1.73 -7.42 0.64
C GLY A 601 0.37 -6.89 1.07
N ASN A 602 -0.71 -7.54 0.66
CA ASN A 602 -2.06 -7.30 1.15
C ASN A 602 -2.56 -8.54 1.94
N THR A 603 -3.67 -8.41 2.68
CA THR A 603 -4.34 -9.55 3.31
C THR A 603 -5.74 -9.72 2.76
N PRO A 604 -6.32 -10.94 2.78
CA PRO A 604 -7.71 -11.14 2.36
C PRO A 604 -8.70 -10.22 3.11
N ASN A 605 -8.48 -10.04 4.41
CA ASN A 605 -9.31 -9.19 5.25
C ASN A 605 -9.15 -7.70 4.91
N MET A 606 -7.93 -7.24 4.66
CA MET A 606 -7.68 -5.86 4.24
C MET A 606 -8.24 -5.60 2.85
N TRP A 607 -8.02 -6.51 1.89
CA TRP A 607 -8.59 -6.41 0.54
C TRP A 607 -10.12 -6.30 0.58
N LYS A 608 -10.81 -7.12 1.39
CA LYS A 608 -12.26 -7.01 1.53
C LYS A 608 -12.70 -5.65 2.08
N ARG A 609 -11.97 -5.05 3.02
CA ARG A 609 -12.26 -3.68 3.50
C ARG A 609 -12.07 -2.65 2.41
N GLN A 610 -10.95 -2.69 1.68
CA GLN A 610 -10.66 -1.77 0.57
C GLN A 610 -11.67 -1.92 -0.57
N PHE A 611 -12.11 -3.13 -0.89
CA PHE A 611 -13.15 -3.36 -1.90
C PHE A 611 -14.48 -2.69 -1.53
N TYR A 612 -14.97 -2.91 -0.30
CA TYR A 612 -16.20 -2.28 0.17
C TYR A 612 -16.03 -0.78 0.39
N GLY A 613 -14.85 -0.32 0.82
CA GLY A 613 -14.47 1.10 0.91
C GLY A 613 -14.56 1.76 -0.46
N ALA A 614 -13.92 1.18 -1.47
CA ALA A 614 -13.95 1.70 -2.82
C ALA A 614 -15.38 1.82 -3.38
N LEU A 615 -16.24 0.82 -3.12
CA LEU A 615 -17.67 0.90 -3.45
C LEU A 615 -18.36 2.03 -2.68
N ALA A 616 -18.11 2.15 -1.37
CA ALA A 616 -18.66 3.18 -0.51
C ALA A 616 -18.26 4.60 -0.94
N HIS A 617 -17.15 4.75 -1.67
CA HIS A 617 -16.63 6.01 -2.18
C HIS A 617 -16.76 6.17 -3.71
N GLY A 618 -17.58 5.35 -4.35
CA GLY A 618 -18.08 5.62 -5.71
C GLY A 618 -17.35 4.93 -6.85
N MET A 619 -16.52 3.91 -6.58
CA MET A 619 -16.01 3.00 -7.61
C MET A 619 -17.17 2.38 -8.39
N LYS A 620 -17.07 2.38 -9.73
CA LYS A 620 -18.06 1.74 -10.61
C LYS A 620 -17.44 0.79 -11.65
N ILE A 621 -16.12 0.79 -11.82
CA ILE A 621 -15.39 -0.17 -12.66
C ILE A 621 -14.29 -0.77 -11.78
N ILE A 622 -14.25 -2.10 -11.73
CA ILE A 622 -13.32 -2.87 -10.90
C ILE A 622 -12.18 -3.36 -11.79
N ASN A 623 -10.94 -3.25 -11.32
CA ASN A 623 -9.84 -3.89 -12.00
C ASN A 623 -8.86 -4.57 -11.02
N LEU A 624 -8.60 -5.84 -11.27
CA LEU A 624 -7.66 -6.68 -10.53
C LEU A 624 -6.34 -6.75 -11.30
N PHE A 625 -5.49 -5.76 -11.08
CA PHE A 625 -4.10 -5.78 -11.54
C PHE A 625 -3.24 -6.37 -10.42
N GLU A 626 -2.18 -7.15 -10.65
CA GLU A 626 -2.20 -8.31 -11.55
C GLU A 626 -2.83 -9.52 -10.83
N PHE A 627 -3.67 -10.30 -11.53
CA PHE A 627 -4.49 -11.37 -10.93
C PHE A 627 -4.04 -12.75 -11.42
N HIS A 628 -2.75 -12.99 -11.22
CA HIS A 628 -2.05 -14.22 -11.56
C HIS A 628 -1.20 -14.68 -10.37
N PRO A 629 -0.95 -15.98 -10.23
CA PRO A 629 0.14 -16.44 -9.38
C PRO A 629 1.49 -15.98 -9.95
N VAL A 630 2.48 -15.81 -9.09
CA VAL A 630 3.82 -15.27 -9.41
C VAL A 630 4.49 -15.95 -10.62
N TRP A 631 4.32 -17.26 -10.78
CA TRP A 631 4.88 -18.02 -11.89
C TRP A 631 4.13 -17.87 -13.21
N MET A 632 3.07 -17.04 -13.27
CA MET A 632 2.43 -16.58 -14.51
C MET A 632 2.50 -15.08 -14.69
N ALA A 633 2.64 -14.34 -13.58
CA ALA A 633 2.68 -12.89 -13.58
C ALA A 633 3.82 -12.38 -14.46
N TYR A 634 3.56 -11.31 -15.21
CA TYR A 634 4.60 -10.66 -16.01
C TYR A 634 5.30 -9.54 -15.25
N THR A 635 4.71 -9.07 -14.14
CA THR A 635 5.30 -8.14 -13.19
C THR A 635 5.63 -8.82 -11.87
N GLU A 636 6.28 -8.08 -10.98
CA GLU A 636 6.48 -8.46 -9.59
C GLU A 636 5.14 -8.54 -8.81
N ASN A 637 4.11 -7.83 -9.27
CA ASN A 637 2.78 -7.85 -8.67
C ASN A 637 2.05 -9.16 -8.99
N HIS A 638 1.56 -9.85 -7.97
CA HIS A 638 0.97 -11.18 -8.14
C HIS A 638 0.12 -11.60 -6.93
N VAL A 639 -0.60 -12.72 -7.08
CA VAL A 639 -1.42 -13.34 -6.04
C VAL A 639 -0.93 -14.77 -5.80
N SER A 640 -0.12 -14.97 -4.76
CA SER A 640 0.38 -16.29 -4.37
C SER A 640 -0.43 -16.96 -3.24
N SER A 641 -1.51 -16.33 -2.77
CA SER A 641 -2.41 -16.87 -1.73
C SER A 641 -3.68 -17.45 -2.32
N GLN A 642 -3.97 -18.72 -1.98
CA GLN A 642 -5.24 -19.36 -2.27
C GLN A 642 -6.40 -18.58 -1.65
N GLU A 643 -6.30 -18.23 -0.36
CA GLU A 643 -7.35 -17.53 0.40
C GLU A 643 -7.73 -16.17 -0.20
N MET A 644 -6.77 -15.49 -0.83
CA MET A 644 -7.03 -14.24 -1.52
C MET A 644 -7.97 -14.45 -2.72
N PHE A 645 -7.68 -15.44 -3.59
CA PHE A 645 -8.58 -15.80 -4.69
C PHE A 645 -10.00 -16.14 -4.17
N GLU A 646 -10.09 -16.87 -3.05
CA GLU A 646 -11.38 -17.21 -2.42
C GLU A 646 -12.16 -15.98 -1.96
N THR A 647 -11.44 -15.02 -1.36
CA THR A 647 -12.04 -13.82 -0.78
C THR A 647 -12.55 -12.87 -1.87
N VAL A 648 -11.81 -12.74 -2.97
CA VAL A 648 -12.27 -12.02 -4.16
C VAL A 648 -13.55 -12.67 -4.70
N LEU A 649 -13.57 -14.00 -4.82
CA LEU A 649 -14.72 -14.73 -5.38
C LEU A 649 -15.98 -14.54 -4.52
N LYS A 650 -15.84 -14.70 -3.20
CA LYS A 650 -16.96 -14.50 -2.24
C LYS A 650 -17.47 -13.07 -2.30
N SER A 651 -16.59 -12.07 -2.27
CA SER A 651 -16.98 -10.66 -2.26
C SER A 651 -17.66 -10.22 -3.56
N PHE A 652 -17.24 -10.76 -4.72
CA PHE A 652 -17.94 -10.49 -5.98
C PHE A 652 -19.33 -11.13 -6.02
N ARG A 653 -19.52 -12.30 -5.41
CA ARG A 653 -20.84 -12.92 -5.31
C ARG A 653 -21.78 -12.13 -4.41
N GLU A 654 -21.28 -11.63 -3.28
CA GLU A 654 -22.01 -10.71 -2.39
C GLU A 654 -22.41 -9.43 -3.16
N TYR A 655 -21.45 -8.81 -3.87
CA TYR A 655 -21.65 -7.59 -4.66
C TYR A 655 -22.73 -7.74 -5.74
N GLY A 656 -22.80 -8.90 -6.41
CA GLY A 656 -23.82 -9.17 -7.43
C GLY A 656 -25.27 -9.03 -6.92
N LEU A 657 -25.52 -9.08 -5.61
CA LEU A 657 -26.86 -8.86 -5.04
C LEU A 657 -27.35 -7.40 -5.10
N PHE A 658 -26.43 -6.44 -5.23
CA PHE A 658 -26.73 -5.01 -5.18
C PHE A 658 -25.98 -4.16 -6.22
N GLU A 659 -25.27 -4.78 -7.16
CA GLU A 659 -24.55 -4.05 -8.22
C GLU A 659 -25.44 -3.12 -9.05
N ASP A 660 -26.72 -3.42 -9.21
CA ASP A 660 -27.69 -2.58 -9.91
C ASP A 660 -27.93 -1.25 -9.18
N ILE A 661 -27.96 -1.28 -7.85
CA ILE A 661 -28.08 -0.07 -7.03
C ILE A 661 -26.81 0.77 -7.19
N VAL A 662 -25.62 0.15 -7.20
CA VAL A 662 -24.35 0.85 -7.35
C VAL A 662 -24.18 1.44 -8.74
N GLN A 663 -24.43 0.66 -9.79
CA GLN A 663 -24.24 1.10 -11.17
C GLN A 663 -25.20 2.24 -11.54
N GLU A 664 -26.47 2.15 -11.15
CA GLU A 664 -27.52 3.13 -11.45
C GLU A 664 -27.58 4.28 -10.42
N GLY A 665 -26.92 4.12 -9.27
CA GLY A 665 -26.98 5.06 -8.16
C GLY A 665 -25.79 5.99 -8.04
N ASN A 666 -25.81 6.80 -6.98
CA ASN A 666 -24.72 7.69 -6.60
C ASN A 666 -24.52 7.68 -5.09
N ILE A 667 -23.29 7.97 -4.66
CA ILE A 667 -23.04 8.28 -3.25
C ILE A 667 -23.84 9.52 -2.89
N LYS A 668 -24.61 9.43 -1.80
CA LYS A 668 -25.41 10.54 -1.33
C LYS A 668 -24.53 11.74 -1.00
N GLN A 669 -24.90 12.89 -1.53
CA GLN A 669 -24.16 14.13 -1.32
C GLN A 669 -24.08 14.48 0.17
N ALA A 670 -22.87 14.79 0.63
CA ALA A 670 -22.63 15.22 2.00
C ALA A 670 -23.11 16.66 2.23
N LYS A 671 -23.32 17.00 3.50
CA LYS A 671 -23.53 18.39 3.95
C LYS A 671 -22.26 19.05 4.45
N THR A 672 -21.15 18.31 4.48
CA THR A 672 -19.85 18.83 4.89
C THR A 672 -18.84 18.63 3.77
N GLY A 673 -17.84 19.53 3.71
CA GLY A 673 -16.76 19.42 2.74
C GLY A 673 -15.37 19.65 3.33
N LEU A 674 -14.36 18.95 2.82
CA LEU A 674 -12.94 19.20 3.08
C LEU A 674 -12.33 19.90 1.87
N TRP A 675 -11.65 21.01 2.13
CA TRP A 675 -11.07 21.84 1.08
C TRP A 675 -9.77 21.24 0.52
N PHE A 676 -9.65 21.26 -0.80
CA PHE A 676 -8.45 20.94 -1.56
C PHE A 676 -8.15 22.07 -2.55
N SER A 677 -7.03 22.75 -2.36
CA SER A 677 -6.66 23.95 -3.09
C SER A 677 -5.53 23.68 -4.08
N GLU A 678 -5.77 23.93 -5.38
CA GLU A 678 -4.67 23.94 -6.36
C GLU A 678 -3.65 25.04 -6.02
N THR A 679 -4.12 26.18 -5.48
CA THR A 679 -3.24 27.23 -4.98
C THR A 679 -2.31 26.71 -3.88
N ALA A 680 -2.81 25.87 -2.96
CA ALA A 680 -2.01 25.28 -1.89
C ALA A 680 -1.00 24.24 -2.40
N ASP A 681 -1.38 23.43 -3.39
CA ASP A 681 -0.47 22.47 -4.03
C ASP A 681 0.73 23.18 -4.66
N ILE A 682 0.50 24.29 -5.37
CA ILE A 682 1.56 25.11 -5.99
C ILE A 682 2.55 25.66 -4.94
N TRP A 683 2.04 26.06 -3.79
CA TRP A 683 2.84 26.56 -2.68
C TRP A 683 3.45 25.46 -1.80
N SER A 684 3.14 24.19 -2.08
CA SER A 684 3.64 23.01 -1.36
C SER A 684 3.17 22.99 0.10
N ASP A 685 1.90 23.33 0.33
CA ASP A 685 1.32 23.45 1.68
C ASP A 685 1.38 22.18 2.51
N ASN A 686 1.45 21.03 1.84
CA ASN A 686 1.51 19.70 2.42
C ASN A 686 2.91 19.30 2.96
N GLU A 687 3.96 20.11 2.75
CA GLU A 687 5.29 19.84 3.30
C GLU A 687 5.32 19.77 4.83
N GLY A 688 6.39 19.20 5.40
CA GLY A 688 6.51 19.01 6.84
C GLY A 688 5.42 18.08 7.38
N SER A 689 4.67 18.53 8.38
CA SER A 689 3.65 17.75 9.08
C SER A 689 2.23 17.95 8.53
N PHE A 690 2.06 18.84 7.55
CA PHE A 690 0.74 19.27 7.08
C PHE A 690 0.04 18.18 6.25
N ALA A 691 0.74 17.42 5.41
CA ALA A 691 0.17 16.26 4.72
C ALA A 691 -0.38 15.21 5.71
N ALA A 692 0.42 14.84 6.72
CA ALA A 692 0.01 13.92 7.77
C ALA A 692 -1.16 14.50 8.59
N GLY A 693 -1.13 15.80 8.88
CA GLY A 693 -2.22 16.54 9.50
C GLY A 693 -3.54 16.44 8.72
N LYS A 694 -3.51 16.66 7.40
CA LYS A 694 -4.69 16.60 6.52
C LYS A 694 -5.25 15.17 6.41
N ARG A 695 -4.39 14.17 6.20
CA ARG A 695 -4.78 12.75 6.15
C ARG A 695 -5.42 12.28 7.46
N SER A 696 -4.78 12.57 8.59
CA SER A 696 -5.32 12.22 9.92
C SER A 696 -6.62 12.98 10.24
N PHE A 697 -6.75 14.22 9.77
CA PHE A 697 -7.95 15.01 9.95
C PHE A 697 -9.15 14.45 9.17
N TYR A 698 -8.94 13.97 7.94
CA TYR A 698 -9.95 13.23 7.19
C TYR A 698 -10.54 12.07 8.02
N ILE A 699 -9.70 11.22 8.59
CA ILE A 699 -10.14 10.11 9.44
C ILE A 699 -10.81 10.59 10.73
N THR A 700 -10.36 11.71 11.30
CA THR A 700 -11.00 12.30 12.49
C THR A 700 -12.46 12.68 12.19
N ILE A 701 -12.74 13.24 11.00
CA ILE A 701 -14.09 13.58 10.55
C ILE A 701 -14.90 12.30 10.29
N ARG A 702 -14.34 11.33 9.56
CA ARG A 702 -15.02 10.06 9.24
C ARG A 702 -15.34 9.23 10.48
N ASN A 703 -14.45 9.20 11.47
CA ASN A 703 -14.69 8.53 12.76
C ASN A 703 -15.81 9.19 13.59
N ASN A 704 -16.16 10.44 13.29
CA ASN A 704 -17.36 11.10 13.83
C ASN A 704 -18.65 10.74 13.06
N GLN A 705 -18.57 9.81 12.11
CA GLN A 705 -19.66 9.36 11.23
C GLN A 705 -20.23 10.51 10.38
N ILE A 706 -19.41 11.52 10.11
CA ILE A 706 -19.78 12.68 9.30
C ILE A 706 -19.47 12.36 7.83
N PRO A 707 -20.48 12.31 6.93
CA PRO A 707 -20.24 12.21 5.49
C PRO A 707 -19.50 13.44 5.00
N LEU A 708 -18.53 13.24 4.11
CA LEU A 708 -17.59 14.27 3.68
C LEU A 708 -17.43 14.22 2.15
N ASP A 709 -17.57 15.38 1.49
CA ASP A 709 -17.20 15.57 0.09
C ASP A 709 -15.94 16.45 0.00
N PHE A 710 -15.22 16.42 -1.12
CA PHE A 710 -14.10 17.35 -1.34
C PHE A 710 -14.50 18.56 -2.17
N ILE A 711 -14.04 19.74 -1.74
CA ILE A 711 -14.37 21.04 -2.34
C ILE A 711 -13.08 21.66 -2.88
N VAL A 712 -13.11 22.14 -4.11
CA VAL A 712 -12.00 22.85 -4.74
C VAL A 712 -12.37 24.31 -5.03
N GLU A 713 -11.38 25.13 -5.40
CA GLU A 713 -11.60 26.57 -5.63
C GLU A 713 -12.66 26.88 -6.70
N GLN A 714 -12.87 25.99 -7.68
CA GLN A 714 -13.92 26.12 -8.69
C GLN A 714 -15.33 26.03 -8.08
N ASP A 715 -15.53 25.15 -7.09
CA ASP A 715 -16.83 24.96 -6.42
C ASP A 715 -17.23 26.19 -5.58
N ALA A 716 -16.25 27.01 -5.18
CA ALA A 716 -16.50 28.29 -4.55
C ALA A 716 -17.11 29.31 -5.52
N GLN A 717 -16.73 29.22 -6.79
CA GLN A 717 -17.09 30.19 -7.82
C GLN A 717 -18.43 29.87 -8.49
N ASP A 718 -18.82 28.59 -8.58
CA ASP A 718 -20.05 28.15 -9.26
C ASP A 718 -21.28 28.04 -8.33
N GLY A 719 -21.15 28.45 -7.07
CA GLY A 719 -22.22 28.44 -6.07
C GLY A 719 -22.43 27.10 -5.36
N THR A 720 -21.59 26.11 -5.63
CA THR A 720 -21.68 24.78 -4.99
C THR A 720 -21.54 24.83 -3.47
N LEU A 721 -20.89 25.85 -2.88
CA LEU A 721 -20.78 26.00 -1.43
C LEU A 721 -22.14 25.99 -0.71
N ASN A 722 -23.19 26.48 -1.36
CA ASN A 722 -24.55 26.54 -0.80
C ASN A 722 -25.17 25.17 -0.50
N LYS A 723 -24.55 24.08 -0.99
CA LYS A 723 -24.97 22.71 -0.69
C LYS A 723 -24.41 22.20 0.64
N TYR A 724 -23.43 22.89 1.21
CA TYR A 724 -22.73 22.50 2.43
C TYR A 724 -23.05 23.46 3.59
N THR A 725 -23.17 22.88 4.78
CA THR A 725 -23.41 23.56 6.05
C THR A 725 -22.11 23.75 6.82
N THR A 726 -21.10 22.90 6.57
CA THR A 726 -19.76 23.02 7.16
C THR A 726 -18.67 22.81 6.10
N ILE A 727 -17.63 23.63 6.14
CA ILE A 727 -16.42 23.47 5.33
C ILE A 727 -15.22 23.42 6.27
N PHE A 728 -14.41 22.38 6.10
CA PHE A 728 -13.15 22.16 6.77
C PHE A 728 -12.01 22.64 5.86
N LEU A 729 -11.21 23.58 6.35
CA LEU A 729 -10.10 24.19 5.64
C LEU A 729 -8.78 23.92 6.35
N THR A 730 -7.89 23.19 5.69
CA THR A 730 -6.53 22.87 6.18
C THR A 730 -5.42 23.59 5.43
N ASP A 731 -5.73 24.07 4.22
CA ASP A 731 -4.76 24.60 3.28
C ASP A 731 -4.40 26.04 3.66
N ARG A 732 -3.11 26.37 3.65
CA ARG A 732 -2.58 27.67 4.11
C ARG A 732 -2.79 28.76 3.06
N HIS A 733 -2.77 28.39 1.78
CA HIS A 733 -2.98 29.30 0.65
C HIS A 733 -4.35 29.10 -0.01
N ILE A 734 -5.07 30.22 -0.15
CA ILE A 734 -6.38 30.29 -0.82
C ILE A 734 -6.41 31.50 -1.72
N SER A 735 -6.88 31.35 -2.95
CA SER A 735 -6.95 32.48 -3.88
C SER A 735 -7.90 33.57 -3.36
N THR A 736 -7.61 34.84 -3.68
CA THR A 736 -8.45 35.99 -3.31
C THR A 736 -9.92 35.78 -3.67
N LEU A 737 -10.20 35.21 -4.84
CA LEU A 737 -11.56 34.97 -5.32
C LEU A 737 -12.29 33.91 -4.48
N ALA A 738 -11.62 32.78 -4.19
CA ALA A 738 -12.17 31.76 -3.31
C ALA A 738 -12.40 32.31 -1.88
N SER A 739 -11.47 33.11 -1.35
CA SER A 739 -11.62 33.77 -0.05
C SER A 739 -12.89 34.63 0.02
N GLN A 740 -13.18 35.43 -1.02
CA GLN A 740 -14.40 36.25 -1.07
C GLN A 740 -15.66 35.39 -1.01
N LYS A 741 -15.69 34.27 -1.77
CA LYS A 741 -16.82 33.34 -1.79
C LYS A 741 -17.01 32.60 -0.48
N ILE A 742 -15.93 32.26 0.22
CA ILE A 742 -16.02 31.70 1.57
C ILE A 742 -16.62 32.73 2.53
N VAL A 743 -16.21 34.01 2.49
CA VAL A 743 -16.79 35.07 3.33
C VAL A 743 -18.29 35.20 3.10
N GLU A 744 -18.71 35.30 1.83
CA GLU A 744 -20.14 35.37 1.46
C GLU A 744 -20.92 34.17 2.01
N TRP A 745 -20.39 32.95 1.85
CA TRP A 745 -21.02 31.73 2.33
C TRP A 745 -21.14 31.67 3.86
N VAL A 746 -20.07 32.02 4.60
CA VAL A 746 -20.12 32.09 6.07
C VAL A 746 -21.12 33.15 6.52
N GLN A 747 -21.11 34.34 5.92
CA GLN A 747 -22.06 35.40 6.27
C GLN A 747 -23.52 34.93 6.12
N ASN A 748 -23.79 34.02 5.18
CA ASN A 748 -25.10 33.47 4.91
C ASN A 748 -25.49 32.24 5.75
N GLY A 749 -24.63 31.75 6.64
CA GLY A 749 -24.96 30.66 7.57
C GLY A 749 -23.95 29.52 7.61
N GLY A 750 -22.95 29.52 6.74
CA GLY A 750 -21.91 28.48 6.71
C GLY A 750 -21.06 28.41 7.97
N VAL A 751 -20.61 27.21 8.33
CA VAL A 751 -19.63 26.99 9.39
C VAL A 751 -18.26 26.69 8.80
N LEU A 752 -17.31 27.62 8.94
CA LEU A 752 -15.92 27.41 8.52
C LEU A 752 -15.08 26.90 9.69
N PHE A 753 -14.51 25.71 9.55
CA PHE A 753 -13.53 25.16 10.49
C PHE A 753 -12.14 25.23 9.89
N MET A 754 -11.18 25.82 10.60
CA MET A 754 -9.82 26.09 10.12
C MET A 754 -8.78 25.47 11.05
N THR A 755 -7.69 24.93 10.51
CA THR A 755 -6.54 24.42 11.28
C THR A 755 -5.35 25.39 11.25
N ALA A 756 -4.23 25.02 11.90
CA ALA A 756 -3.02 25.83 11.93
C ALA A 756 -2.61 26.31 10.53
N GLY A 757 -2.40 27.61 10.37
CA GLY A 757 -1.97 28.23 9.10
C GLY A 757 -3.06 28.37 8.03
N ALA A 758 -4.22 27.74 8.20
CA ALA A 758 -5.22 27.63 7.15
C ALA A 758 -5.73 29.01 6.67
N GLY A 759 -5.75 29.23 5.36
CA GLY A 759 -6.22 30.44 4.69
C GLY A 759 -5.43 31.71 4.99
N MET A 760 -4.25 31.64 5.62
CA MET A 760 -3.50 32.83 6.02
C MET A 760 -2.73 33.50 4.88
N PHE A 761 -2.59 32.83 3.74
CA PHE A 761 -1.88 33.33 2.56
C PHE A 761 -2.74 33.34 1.30
N ASP A 762 -2.48 34.27 0.40
CA ASP A 762 -3.12 34.36 -0.92
C ASP A 762 -2.29 33.67 -2.01
N GLN A 763 -2.77 33.66 -3.25
CA GLN A 763 -2.09 33.00 -4.36
C GLN A 763 -0.70 33.57 -4.69
N TYR A 764 -0.36 34.76 -4.22
CA TYR A 764 0.96 35.38 -4.41
C TYR A 764 1.83 35.29 -3.15
N ASN A 765 1.48 34.38 -2.23
CA ASN A 765 2.18 34.18 -0.94
C ASN A 765 2.21 35.45 -0.07
N ARG A 766 1.20 36.33 -0.22
CA ARG A 766 1.00 37.51 0.62
C ARG A 766 0.03 37.17 1.73
N GLN A 767 0.01 37.96 2.80
CA GLN A 767 -0.98 37.80 3.87
C GLN A 767 -2.41 37.95 3.32
N ASN A 768 -3.25 36.95 3.55
CA ASN A 768 -4.64 36.94 3.10
C ASN A 768 -5.52 37.76 4.06
N THR A 769 -5.61 39.06 3.80
CA THR A 769 -6.37 39.99 4.66
C THR A 769 -7.86 39.64 4.74
N ILE A 770 -8.44 39.07 3.68
CA ILE A 770 -9.86 38.65 3.63
C ILE A 770 -10.12 37.54 4.66
N MET A 771 -9.33 36.48 4.64
CA MET A 771 -9.48 35.35 5.55
C MET A 771 -9.06 35.69 6.98
N LYS A 772 -8.00 36.48 7.16
CA LYS A 772 -7.61 37.06 8.46
C LYS A 772 -8.78 37.84 9.08
N ASN A 773 -9.43 38.70 8.30
CA ASN A 773 -10.58 39.49 8.77
C ASN A 773 -11.82 38.64 9.02
N LEU A 774 -12.03 37.55 8.27
CA LEU A 774 -13.12 36.59 8.53
C LEU A 774 -12.92 35.86 9.85
N ALA A 775 -11.73 35.29 10.07
CA ALA A 775 -11.38 34.57 11.28
C ALA A 775 -11.21 35.50 12.50
N GLY A 776 -10.83 36.77 12.27
CA GLY A 776 -10.53 37.76 13.31
C GLY A 776 -9.25 37.45 14.07
N ILE A 777 -8.24 36.93 13.37
CA ILE A 777 -6.96 36.54 13.97
C ILE A 777 -5.79 37.13 13.20
N GLU A 778 -4.75 37.48 13.92
CA GLU A 778 -3.42 37.73 13.35
C GLU A 778 -2.52 36.53 13.63
N GLN A 779 -2.04 35.86 12.58
CA GLN A 779 -0.99 34.86 12.70
C GLN A 779 0.37 35.55 12.85
N ILE A 780 1.07 35.24 13.93
CA ILE A 780 2.40 35.76 14.25
C ILE A 780 3.47 34.87 13.63
N GLU A 781 3.38 33.55 13.88
CA GLU A 781 4.32 32.56 13.36
C GLU A 781 3.69 31.15 13.32
N ILE A 782 4.30 30.24 12.56
CA ILE A 782 4.04 28.80 12.64
C ILE A 782 5.28 28.14 13.25
N ILE A 783 5.08 27.36 14.31
CA ILE A 783 6.12 26.59 14.99
C ILE A 783 5.99 25.12 14.59
N GLU A 784 7.05 24.58 13.99
CA GLU A 784 7.19 23.17 13.60
C GLU A 784 8.59 22.67 14.03
N PRO A 785 8.76 22.23 15.29
CA PRO A 785 10.05 21.79 15.79
C PRO A 785 10.38 20.39 15.25
N GLU A 786 11.65 20.16 14.90
CA GLU A 786 12.12 18.88 14.33
C GLU A 786 11.68 17.66 15.16
N GLY A 787 11.75 17.75 16.49
CA GLY A 787 11.35 16.67 17.39
C GLY A 787 9.84 16.35 17.40
N SER A 788 9.00 17.18 16.77
CA SER A 788 7.55 16.96 16.65
C SER A 788 7.09 16.72 15.21
N ARG A 789 8.01 16.75 14.23
CA ARG A 789 7.71 16.59 12.81
C ARG A 789 7.12 15.21 12.53
N VAL A 790 6.06 15.16 11.71
CA VAL A 790 5.38 13.92 11.31
C VAL A 790 5.16 13.90 9.81
N GLU A 791 6.00 13.18 9.06
CA GLU A 791 5.83 13.02 7.61
C GLU A 791 4.85 11.87 7.33
N PHE A 792 5.10 10.72 7.97
CA PHE A 792 4.21 9.56 7.95
C PHE A 792 3.71 9.23 9.35
N ILE A 793 2.40 9.05 9.49
CA ILE A 793 1.73 8.92 10.79
C ILE A 793 2.20 7.66 11.54
N LYS A 794 2.27 6.48 10.89
CA LYS A 794 2.71 5.25 11.56
C LYS A 794 4.21 5.24 11.88
N GLN A 795 5.01 5.99 11.12
CA GLN A 795 6.46 6.03 11.25
C GLN A 795 6.94 7.05 12.29
N ASP A 796 6.39 8.26 12.28
CA ASP A 796 6.96 9.40 12.99
C ASP A 796 6.15 9.78 14.23
N LEU A 797 4.82 9.70 14.18
CA LEU A 797 3.97 10.12 15.31
C LEU A 797 4.26 9.36 16.61
N PRO A 798 4.58 8.05 16.62
CA PRO A 798 4.99 7.35 17.84
C PRO A 798 6.23 7.96 18.51
N PHE A 799 7.15 8.51 17.71
CA PHE A 799 8.40 9.12 18.17
C PHE A 799 8.29 10.63 18.41
N ALA A 800 7.27 11.28 17.86
CA ALA A 800 7.07 12.72 17.96
C ALA A 800 6.88 13.17 19.42
N LYS A 801 7.55 14.25 19.78
CA LYS A 801 7.41 14.93 21.07
C LYS A 801 6.29 15.96 21.01
N PRO A 802 5.48 16.12 22.07
CA PRO A 802 4.47 17.17 22.09
C PRO A 802 5.13 18.56 22.05
N ILE A 803 4.56 19.48 21.28
CA ILE A 803 4.96 20.89 21.25
C ILE A 803 4.46 21.61 22.51
N THR A 804 3.21 21.32 22.87
CA THR A 804 2.46 21.88 24.00
C THR A 804 1.24 20.97 24.25
N GLU A 805 0.35 21.38 25.15
CA GLU A 805 -0.94 20.74 25.40
C GLU A 805 -2.07 21.77 25.31
N ILE A 806 -3.28 21.29 25.04
CA ILE A 806 -4.50 22.11 24.98
C ILE A 806 -5.38 21.78 26.18
N LYS A 807 -5.78 22.83 26.90
CA LYS A 807 -6.81 22.77 27.93
C LYS A 807 -8.11 23.29 27.35
N MET A 808 -9.08 22.40 27.18
CA MET A 808 -10.43 22.77 26.76
C MET A 808 -11.13 23.50 27.90
N MET A 809 -11.84 24.59 27.62
CA MET A 809 -12.48 25.39 28.67
C MET A 809 -13.61 24.66 29.41
N ASP A 810 -14.27 23.73 28.74
CA ASP A 810 -15.33 22.89 29.30
C ASP A 810 -14.81 21.61 29.98
N ASN A 811 -13.53 21.28 29.80
CA ASN A 811 -12.87 20.13 30.42
C ASN A 811 -11.37 20.38 30.66
N PRO A 812 -11.01 21.34 31.54
CA PRO A 812 -9.61 21.77 31.71
C PRO A 812 -8.74 20.73 32.41
N GLU A 813 -9.33 19.73 33.07
CA GLU A 813 -8.62 18.69 33.84
C GLU A 813 -7.96 17.62 32.96
N LYS A 814 -8.30 17.55 31.67
CA LYS A 814 -7.77 16.56 30.72
C LYS A 814 -7.08 17.26 29.54
N PRO A 815 -5.84 17.75 29.71
CA PRO A 815 -5.11 18.39 28.62
C PRO A 815 -4.79 17.39 27.49
N VAL A 816 -4.84 17.86 26.25
CA VAL A 816 -4.55 17.05 25.05
C VAL A 816 -3.21 17.49 24.45
N PRO A 817 -2.22 16.59 24.28
CA PRO A 817 -0.93 16.93 23.68
C PRO A 817 -1.04 17.24 22.18
N VAL A 818 -0.22 18.17 21.71
CA VAL A 818 -0.22 18.68 20.33
C VAL A 818 1.08 18.35 19.60
N PHE A 819 0.98 17.97 18.32
CA PHE A 819 2.11 17.50 17.50
C PHE A 819 2.15 18.15 16.12
N GLY A 820 3.31 18.09 15.47
CA GLY A 820 3.52 18.56 14.11
C GLY A 820 3.73 20.06 14.05
N ALA A 821 2.64 20.84 14.13
CA ALA A 821 2.69 22.29 14.02
C ALA A 821 1.69 23.02 14.92
N VAL A 822 2.08 24.21 15.38
CA VAL A 822 1.25 25.18 16.11
C VAL A 822 1.33 26.54 15.42
N SER A 823 0.20 27.20 15.21
CA SER A 823 0.16 28.60 14.78
C SER A 823 0.05 29.50 16.01
N LYS A 824 1.01 30.40 16.22
CA LYS A 824 0.85 31.45 17.24
C LYS A 824 -0.06 32.53 16.67
N ILE A 825 -1.18 32.75 17.36
CA ILE A 825 -2.20 33.69 16.92
C ILE A 825 -2.49 34.76 17.98
N LYS A 826 -2.89 35.94 17.50
CA LYS A 826 -3.48 37.00 18.30
C LYS A 826 -4.92 37.23 17.81
N PRO A 827 -5.94 36.74 18.53
CA PRO A 827 -7.32 36.99 18.19
C PRO A 827 -7.75 38.41 18.56
N ASP A 828 -8.76 38.94 17.87
CA ASP A 828 -9.43 40.17 18.27
C ASP A 828 -10.04 40.05 19.67
N ALA A 829 -10.08 41.15 20.43
CA ALA A 829 -10.44 41.13 21.86
C ALA A 829 -11.86 40.59 22.15
N SER A 830 -12.78 40.64 21.18
CA SER A 830 -14.16 40.17 21.32
C SER A 830 -14.37 38.69 20.98
N ILE A 831 -13.32 37.99 20.53
CA ILE A 831 -13.42 36.60 20.10
C ILE A 831 -13.46 35.65 21.29
N LYS A 832 -14.41 34.70 21.24
CA LYS A 832 -14.56 33.68 22.26
C LYS A 832 -13.46 32.62 22.10
N LYS A 833 -12.71 32.40 23.18
CA LYS A 833 -11.80 31.25 23.31
C LYS A 833 -12.60 30.01 23.72
N LEU A 834 -12.23 28.85 23.18
CA LEU A 834 -12.77 27.53 23.55
C LEU A 834 -11.71 26.63 24.20
N GLY A 835 -10.43 26.92 23.95
CA GLY A 835 -9.31 26.23 24.57
C GLY A 835 -8.03 27.07 24.50
N GLU A 836 -7.12 26.79 25.41
CA GLU A 836 -5.84 27.49 25.57
C GLU A 836 -4.68 26.49 25.57
N PHE A 837 -3.52 26.92 25.09
CA PHE A 837 -2.29 26.18 25.25
C PHE A 837 -1.79 26.29 26.70
N SER A 838 -0.82 25.44 27.07
CA SER A 838 -0.24 25.44 28.42
C SER A 838 0.37 26.77 28.87
N ASP A 839 0.77 27.64 27.93
CA ASP A 839 1.28 29.00 28.20
C ASP A 839 0.18 30.08 28.31
N GLY A 840 -1.09 29.68 28.22
CA GLY A 840 -2.26 30.57 28.26
C GLY A 840 -2.58 31.23 26.91
N SER A 841 -1.79 30.98 25.86
CA SER A 841 -2.09 31.51 24.53
C SER A 841 -3.30 30.78 23.90
N PRO A 842 -4.06 31.42 22.98
CA PRO A 842 -5.28 30.83 22.42
C PRO A 842 -4.98 29.61 21.54
N ALA A 843 -5.60 28.47 21.85
CA ALA A 843 -5.48 27.24 21.05
C ALA A 843 -6.67 27.02 20.13
N ILE A 844 -7.88 27.31 20.61
CA ILE A 844 -9.12 27.17 19.86
C ILE A 844 -9.96 28.41 20.10
N ILE A 845 -10.40 29.04 19.02
CA ILE A 845 -11.28 30.20 19.07
C ILE A 845 -12.54 29.96 18.24
N THR A 846 -13.60 30.70 18.54
CA THR A 846 -14.78 30.76 17.70
C THR A 846 -15.32 32.18 17.59
N ARG A 847 -15.82 32.51 16.41
CA ARG A 847 -16.38 33.81 16.07
C ARG A 847 -17.67 33.64 15.28
N GLN A 848 -18.73 34.35 15.70
CA GLN A 848 -19.92 34.54 14.87
C GLN A 848 -19.63 35.58 13.78
N TYR A 849 -20.01 35.29 12.53
CA TYR A 849 -19.84 36.22 11.42
C TYR A 849 -21.08 36.18 10.52
N GLY A 850 -21.87 37.25 10.53
CA GLY A 850 -23.21 37.22 9.95
C GLY A 850 -24.07 36.13 10.60
N LYS A 851 -24.69 35.28 9.78
CA LYS A 851 -25.49 34.13 10.23
C LYS A 851 -24.65 32.88 10.52
N GLY A 852 -23.42 32.82 10.01
CA GLY A 852 -22.53 31.67 10.17
C GLY A 852 -21.47 31.86 11.24
N ARG A 853 -20.52 30.93 11.28
CA ARG A 853 -19.54 30.82 12.35
C ARG A 853 -18.19 30.36 11.84
N VAL A 854 -17.12 30.91 12.41
CA VAL A 854 -15.75 30.44 12.22
C VAL A 854 -15.27 29.75 13.49
N ILE A 855 -14.60 28.61 13.34
CA ILE A 855 -13.85 27.91 14.39
C ILE A 855 -12.41 27.79 13.88
N TYR A 856 -11.44 28.28 14.65
CA TYR A 856 -10.03 28.17 14.29
C TYR A 856 -9.27 27.40 15.36
N CYS A 857 -8.62 26.31 14.94
CA CYS A 857 -7.73 25.50 15.75
C CYS A 857 -6.29 25.85 15.39
N ALA A 858 -5.56 26.42 16.34
CA ALA A 858 -4.19 26.88 16.15
C ALA A 858 -3.15 25.74 16.15
N PHE A 859 -3.56 24.52 15.79
CA PHE A 859 -2.74 23.30 15.76
C PHE A 859 -3.28 22.32 14.70
N LEU A 860 -2.63 21.16 14.55
CA LEU A 860 -3.08 20.06 13.68
C LEU A 860 -3.89 19.03 14.50
N PRO A 861 -5.24 19.10 14.52
CA PRO A 861 -6.05 18.25 15.39
C PRO A 861 -5.96 16.76 15.05
N GLY A 862 -5.82 16.40 13.77
CA GLY A 862 -5.73 15.01 13.34
C GLY A 862 -4.54 14.25 13.95
N LEU A 863 -3.38 14.90 14.09
CA LEU A 863 -2.21 14.24 14.70
C LEU A 863 -2.41 13.98 16.20
N SER A 864 -3.02 14.94 16.90
CA SER A 864 -3.37 14.80 18.32
C SER A 864 -4.42 13.70 18.51
N TYR A 865 -5.38 13.59 17.58
CA TYR A 865 -6.39 12.53 17.56
C TYR A 865 -5.78 11.12 17.43
N PHE A 866 -4.77 10.99 16.56
CA PHE A 866 -4.12 9.71 16.26
C PHE A 866 -3.09 9.26 17.30
N LYS A 867 -2.44 10.20 18.03
CA LYS A 867 -1.30 9.87 18.89
C LYS A 867 -1.52 8.66 19.82
N PRO A 868 -2.62 8.58 20.60
CA PRO A 868 -2.82 7.42 21.49
C PRO A 868 -3.12 6.11 20.74
N ALA A 869 -3.61 6.19 19.50
CA ALA A 869 -4.06 5.03 18.72
C ALA A 869 -2.92 4.33 17.95
N ILE A 870 -1.76 4.98 17.80
CA ILE A 870 -0.63 4.44 17.02
C ILE A 870 0.45 3.91 17.97
N PRO A 871 0.72 2.59 17.96
CA PRO A 871 1.73 2.01 18.84
C PRO A 871 3.15 2.34 18.39
N LEU A 872 4.10 2.31 19.33
CA LEU A 872 5.53 2.30 19.03
C LEU A 872 5.93 0.90 18.54
N LYS A 873 5.72 0.65 17.25
CA LYS A 873 6.03 -0.61 16.57
C LYS A 873 6.83 -0.32 15.30
N PRO A 874 7.73 -1.21 14.86
CA PRO A 874 8.36 -1.05 13.55
C PRO A 874 7.33 -0.90 12.44
N VAL A 875 7.54 0.11 11.57
CA VAL A 875 6.86 0.12 10.28
C VAL A 875 7.38 -1.02 9.44
N ASP A 876 6.49 -1.64 8.69
CA ASP A 876 6.73 -2.89 8.01
C ASP A 876 5.92 -2.94 6.71
N ARG A 877 6.14 -3.99 5.91
CA ARG A 877 5.34 -4.30 4.72
C ARG A 877 4.95 -5.77 4.80
N GLY A 878 4.44 -6.16 5.96
CA GLY A 878 4.14 -7.56 6.28
C GLY A 878 2.81 -8.01 5.66
N SER A 879 2.64 -9.32 5.49
CA SER A 879 1.46 -9.91 4.83
C SER A 879 0.44 -10.51 5.79
N SER A 880 0.39 -10.00 7.02
CA SER A 880 -0.53 -10.45 8.07
C SER A 880 -1.30 -9.28 8.66
N ASP A 881 -2.50 -9.53 9.18
CA ASP A 881 -3.34 -8.47 9.77
C ASP A 881 -2.68 -7.81 11.00
N ASP A 882 -1.75 -8.51 11.65
CA ASP A 882 -0.97 -7.99 12.77
C ASP A 882 0.13 -7.01 12.31
N ALA A 883 0.55 -7.04 11.04
CA ALA A 883 1.60 -6.18 10.51
C ALA A 883 1.23 -4.69 10.62
N MET A 884 2.22 -3.83 10.83
CA MET A 884 2.00 -2.38 10.92
C MET A 884 1.41 -1.80 9.63
N ALA A 885 1.72 -2.36 8.47
CA ALA A 885 1.06 -2.03 7.20
C ALA A 885 -0.47 -2.17 7.28
N HIS A 886 -0.97 -3.24 7.91
CA HIS A 886 -2.39 -3.56 8.03
C HIS A 886 -3.04 -3.11 9.35
N PHE A 887 -2.25 -2.60 10.30
CA PHE A 887 -2.72 -2.14 11.60
C PHE A 887 -3.88 -1.14 11.48
N LEU A 888 -4.92 -1.40 12.28
CA LEU A 888 -6.18 -0.65 12.36
C LEU A 888 -6.27 0.11 13.69
N PRO A 889 -6.07 1.45 13.71
CA PRO A 889 -6.19 2.23 14.93
C PRO A 889 -7.64 2.34 15.40
N VAL A 890 -7.87 2.15 16.71
CA VAL A 890 -9.20 2.29 17.34
C VAL A 890 -9.21 3.12 18.63
N ASP A 891 -8.07 3.26 19.31
CA ASP A 891 -7.95 3.93 20.61
C ASP A 891 -7.60 5.42 20.47
N PHE A 892 -8.47 6.18 19.79
CA PHE A 892 -8.24 7.60 19.49
C PHE A 892 -8.58 8.57 20.64
N GLU A 893 -8.00 9.78 20.59
CA GLU A 893 -8.24 10.84 21.58
C GLU A 893 -9.68 11.40 21.51
N GLN A 894 -10.45 11.20 22.58
CA GLN A 894 -11.86 11.57 22.62
C GLN A 894 -12.08 13.09 22.75
N GLY A 895 -11.15 13.83 23.35
CA GLY A 895 -11.24 15.30 23.45
C GLY A 895 -11.30 15.98 22.08
N ILE A 896 -10.51 15.49 21.12
CA ILE A 896 -10.52 16.01 19.74
C ILE A 896 -11.79 15.59 18.99
N ARG A 897 -12.35 14.40 19.27
CA ARG A 897 -13.61 13.93 18.67
C ARG A 897 -14.74 14.93 18.91
N GLY A 898 -14.92 15.39 20.16
CA GLY A 898 -15.96 16.34 20.54
C GLY A 898 -15.85 17.69 19.81
N LEU A 899 -14.61 18.16 19.58
CA LEU A 899 -14.34 19.40 18.85
C LEU A 899 -14.86 19.35 17.40
N ILE A 900 -14.70 18.22 16.71
CA ILE A 900 -15.19 18.06 15.34
C ILE A 900 -16.72 17.98 15.32
N ARG A 901 -17.32 17.24 16.26
CA ARG A 901 -18.77 17.15 16.37
C ARG A 901 -19.42 18.52 16.64
N MET A 902 -18.76 19.40 17.40
CA MET A 902 -19.25 20.77 17.65
C MET A 902 -19.35 21.62 16.37
N ALA A 903 -18.50 21.37 15.37
CA ALA A 903 -18.57 22.05 14.08
C ALA A 903 -19.79 21.62 13.25
N CYS A 904 -20.26 20.38 13.44
CA CYS A 904 -21.36 19.77 12.69
C CYS A 904 -22.50 19.30 13.62
N PRO A 905 -23.30 20.23 14.17
CA PRO A 905 -24.35 19.90 15.15
C PRO A 905 -25.56 19.18 14.54
N GLU A 906 -25.69 19.17 13.20
CA GLU A 906 -26.81 18.55 12.51
C GLU A 906 -26.93 17.05 12.82
N GLU A 907 -28.17 16.55 12.80
CA GLU A 907 -28.44 15.13 12.95
C GLU A 907 -27.78 14.35 11.81
N LEU A 908 -27.07 13.28 12.16
CA LEU A 908 -26.45 12.41 11.18
C LEU A 908 -27.52 11.60 10.47
N MET A 909 -27.36 11.43 9.16
CA MET A 909 -28.22 10.53 8.40
C MET A 909 -28.06 9.08 8.87
N ILE A 910 -26.81 8.65 9.06
CA ILE A 910 -26.47 7.35 9.58
C ILE A 910 -25.66 7.55 10.85
N SER A 911 -26.02 6.82 11.91
CA SER A 911 -25.13 6.66 13.06
C SER A 911 -24.99 5.18 13.40
N VAL A 912 -23.76 4.75 13.71
CA VAL A 912 -23.48 3.37 14.11
C VAL A 912 -23.09 3.35 15.57
N LYS A 913 -23.78 2.54 16.36
CA LYS A 913 -23.61 2.45 17.81
C LYS A 913 -23.36 1.02 18.24
N ASP A 914 -22.73 0.86 19.40
CA ASP A 914 -22.72 -0.41 20.10
C ASP A 914 -24.10 -0.71 20.72
N LYS A 915 -24.24 -1.89 21.31
CA LYS A 915 -25.47 -2.31 22.02
C LYS A 915 -25.86 -1.40 23.21
N ASN A 916 -24.94 -0.59 23.71
CA ASN A 916 -25.16 0.34 24.83
C ASN A 916 -25.47 1.77 24.33
N GLY A 917 -25.46 2.01 23.02
CA GLY A 917 -25.71 3.32 22.42
C GLY A 917 -24.46 4.20 22.24
N ASN A 918 -23.25 3.68 22.50
CA ASN A 918 -22.02 4.44 22.28
C ASN A 918 -21.65 4.48 20.80
N PRO A 919 -21.26 5.63 20.23
CA PRO A 919 -20.85 5.71 18.83
C PRO A 919 -19.62 4.84 18.51
N LEU A 920 -19.70 4.09 17.42
CA LEU A 920 -18.61 3.26 16.90
C LEU A 920 -17.96 3.94 15.69
N GLY A 921 -17.00 4.83 15.95
CA GLY A 921 -16.34 5.61 14.90
C GLY A 921 -15.53 4.79 13.90
N PHE A 922 -15.00 3.63 14.31
CA PHE A 922 -14.25 2.73 13.44
C PHE A 922 -15.15 1.88 12.53
N VAL A 923 -16.48 1.95 12.68
CA VAL A 923 -17.40 1.34 11.72
C VAL A 923 -17.85 2.41 10.74
N GLU A 924 -17.35 2.28 9.51
CA GLU A 924 -17.60 3.23 8.44
C GLU A 924 -18.84 2.86 7.64
N THR A 925 -19.58 3.89 7.23
CA THR A 925 -20.75 3.76 6.36
C THR A 925 -20.85 4.92 5.39
N THR A 926 -21.31 4.65 4.18
CA THR A 926 -21.85 5.66 3.25
C THR A 926 -23.20 5.20 2.73
N VAL A 927 -23.93 6.09 2.06
CA VAL A 927 -25.24 5.77 1.48
C VAL A 927 -25.12 5.86 -0.03
N ILE A 928 -25.45 4.78 -0.73
CA ILE A 928 -25.57 4.74 -2.18
C ILE A 928 -27.06 4.63 -2.52
N GLU A 929 -27.59 5.60 -3.26
CA GLU A 929 -29.02 5.68 -3.56
C GLU A 929 -29.26 5.62 -5.07
N SER A 930 -30.25 4.84 -5.47
CA SER A 930 -30.79 4.80 -6.84
C SER A 930 -32.30 4.55 -6.81
N GLU A 931 -32.93 4.60 -7.98
CA GLU A 931 -34.35 4.23 -8.11
C GLU A 931 -34.60 2.74 -7.79
N LYS A 932 -33.57 1.89 -7.85
CA LYS A 932 -33.66 0.45 -7.55
C LYS A 932 -33.58 0.11 -6.06
N GLY A 933 -33.20 1.09 -5.24
CA GLY A 933 -33.05 0.92 -3.80
C GLY A 933 -31.91 1.74 -3.23
N THR A 934 -31.58 1.44 -1.97
CA THR A 934 -30.48 2.03 -1.24
C THR A 934 -29.57 0.92 -0.74
N VAL A 935 -28.26 1.12 -0.84
CA VAL A 935 -27.29 0.25 -0.18
C VAL A 935 -26.41 1.06 0.76
N ILE A 936 -26.17 0.52 1.94
CA ILE A 936 -25.27 1.09 2.95
C ILE A 936 -24.17 0.05 3.20
N PRO A 937 -22.99 0.22 2.58
CA PRO A 937 -21.80 -0.51 2.98
C PRO A 937 -21.52 -0.27 4.47
N VAL A 938 -21.18 -1.31 5.22
CA VAL A 938 -20.81 -1.25 6.63
C VAL A 938 -19.46 -1.94 6.79
N ILE A 939 -18.42 -1.15 7.05
CA ILE A 939 -17.02 -1.60 7.03
C ILE A 939 -16.46 -1.50 8.44
N ASN A 940 -15.97 -2.61 8.99
CA ASN A 940 -15.38 -2.65 10.32
C ASN A 940 -13.86 -2.42 10.24
N TRP A 941 -13.42 -1.22 10.61
CA TRP A 941 -12.00 -0.87 10.71
C TRP A 941 -11.41 -1.15 12.09
N SER A 942 -11.73 -2.32 12.64
CA SER A 942 -11.08 -2.87 13.82
C SER A 942 -10.63 -4.32 13.57
N THR A 943 -9.75 -4.82 14.44
CA THR A 943 -9.25 -6.20 14.39
C THR A 943 -10.18 -7.22 15.05
N LYS A 944 -11.30 -6.77 15.64
CA LYS A 944 -12.25 -7.63 16.35
C LYS A 944 -13.58 -7.63 15.62
N ASP A 945 -14.23 -8.78 15.56
CA ASP A 945 -15.63 -8.85 15.17
C ASP A 945 -16.47 -7.87 16.00
N THR A 946 -17.24 -7.04 15.34
CA THR A 946 -18.12 -6.08 16.02
C THR A 946 -19.53 -6.65 16.05
N LYS A 947 -19.90 -7.23 17.20
CA LYS A 947 -21.19 -7.90 17.40
C LYS A 947 -22.23 -6.96 18.00
N GLY A 948 -23.48 -7.10 17.54
CA GLY A 948 -24.64 -6.40 18.08
C GLY A 948 -24.60 -4.90 17.88
N ILE A 949 -24.04 -4.44 16.75
CA ILE A 949 -24.08 -3.02 16.39
C ILE A 949 -25.50 -2.61 16.01
N ILE A 950 -25.80 -1.34 16.21
CA ILE A 950 -27.05 -0.71 15.83
C ILE A 950 -26.72 0.36 14.79
N VAL A 951 -27.20 0.16 13.57
CA VAL A 951 -27.14 1.16 12.49
C VAL A 951 -28.47 1.92 12.52
N GLU A 952 -28.43 3.16 13.01
CA GLU A 952 -29.56 4.09 12.98
C GLU A 952 -29.56 4.87 11.67
N ILE A 953 -30.70 4.86 10.99
CA ILE A 953 -30.93 5.51 9.70
C ILE A 953 -32.04 6.54 9.90
N ASN A 954 -31.73 7.81 9.70
CA ASN A 954 -32.70 8.91 9.70
C ASN A 954 -33.40 9.00 8.34
N ALA A 955 -34.24 8.01 8.06
CA ALA A 955 -35.08 7.90 6.88
C ALA A 955 -36.24 6.91 7.12
N ASP A 956 -37.37 7.11 6.44
CA ASP A 956 -38.47 6.14 6.46
C ASP A 956 -38.12 4.89 5.63
N ILE A 957 -37.86 3.78 6.33
CA ILE A 957 -37.60 2.47 5.73
C ILE A 957 -38.73 1.46 5.98
N SER A 958 -39.86 1.89 6.53
CA SER A 958 -40.93 1.00 7.01
C SER A 958 -41.51 0.06 5.95
N LYS A 959 -41.45 0.47 4.67
CA LYS A 959 -41.92 -0.31 3.51
C LYS A 959 -40.81 -1.02 2.74
N LYS A 960 -39.56 -0.94 3.20
CA LYS A 960 -38.40 -1.47 2.49
C LYS A 960 -38.11 -2.91 2.92
N LYS A 961 -37.75 -3.76 1.96
CA LYS A 961 -37.19 -5.07 2.25
C LYS A 961 -35.70 -4.91 2.55
N ILE A 962 -35.28 -5.40 3.72
CA ILE A 962 -33.91 -5.23 4.23
C ILE A 962 -33.22 -6.59 4.29
N SER A 963 -31.98 -6.65 3.81
CA SER A 963 -31.11 -7.84 3.87
C SER A 963 -29.64 -7.45 3.93
N LEU A 964 -28.78 -8.40 4.35
CA LEU A 964 -27.33 -8.26 4.27
C LEU A 964 -26.78 -9.02 3.05
N ALA A 965 -25.77 -8.46 2.38
CA ALA A 965 -25.13 -9.08 1.22
C ALA A 965 -24.47 -10.42 1.56
N SER A 966 -23.88 -10.52 2.74
CA SER A 966 -23.30 -11.77 3.27
C SER A 966 -24.32 -12.89 3.55
N GLY A 967 -25.62 -12.58 3.52
CA GLY A 967 -26.68 -13.51 3.94
C GLY A 967 -26.79 -13.68 5.46
N ASN A 968 -25.99 -12.96 6.25
CA ASN A 968 -26.11 -12.95 7.71
C ASN A 968 -27.50 -12.42 8.14
N PRO A 969 -28.05 -12.90 9.28
CA PRO A 969 -29.35 -12.46 9.74
C PRO A 969 -29.33 -11.02 10.26
N ILE A 970 -30.35 -10.25 9.91
CA ILE A 970 -30.69 -9.01 10.62
C ILE A 970 -31.24 -9.40 12.00
N LYS A 971 -30.60 -8.96 13.08
CA LYS A 971 -30.96 -9.35 14.44
C LYS A 971 -32.20 -8.62 14.97
N SER A 972 -32.39 -7.36 14.55
CA SER A 972 -33.56 -6.58 14.93
C SER A 972 -33.77 -5.41 13.96
N ILE A 973 -35.02 -5.00 13.79
CA ILE A 973 -35.39 -3.76 13.10
C ILE A 973 -36.41 -3.06 14.00
N ARG A 974 -36.15 -1.80 14.34
CA ARG A 974 -37.09 -0.95 15.10
C ARG A 974 -37.23 0.37 14.38
N VAL A 975 -38.45 0.84 14.18
CA VAL A 975 -38.73 2.15 13.58
C VAL A 975 -39.50 2.99 14.58
N LYS A 976 -38.97 4.17 14.92
CA LYS A 976 -39.62 5.13 15.82
C LYS A 976 -39.34 6.54 15.33
N GLU A 977 -40.39 7.36 15.21
CA GLU A 977 -40.27 8.80 14.92
C GLU A 977 -39.43 9.11 13.67
N GLY A 978 -39.51 8.29 12.62
CA GLY A 978 -38.76 8.47 11.37
C GLY A 978 -37.31 7.95 11.39
N ILE A 979 -36.86 7.40 12.52
CA ILE A 979 -35.54 6.77 12.67
C ILE A 979 -35.71 5.26 12.70
N ALA A 980 -34.91 4.57 11.89
CA ALA A 980 -34.86 3.13 11.86
C ALA A 980 -33.54 2.60 12.42
N ALA A 981 -33.62 1.73 13.42
CA ALA A 981 -32.50 1.08 14.07
C ALA A 981 -32.41 -0.39 13.60
N ILE A 982 -31.34 -0.71 12.88
CA ILE A 982 -31.05 -2.05 12.35
C ILE A 982 -29.93 -2.68 13.19
N GLY A 983 -30.23 -3.78 13.86
CA GLY A 983 -29.27 -4.54 14.66
C GLY A 983 -28.61 -5.64 13.84
N LEU A 984 -27.27 -5.69 13.81
CA LEU A 984 -26.51 -6.70 13.05
C LEU A 984 -25.11 -6.96 13.64
N ASP A 985 -24.40 -7.93 13.08
CA ASP A 985 -22.98 -8.19 13.35
C ASP A 985 -22.16 -7.88 12.09
N VAL A 986 -20.99 -7.26 12.25
CA VAL A 986 -20.02 -7.10 11.16
C VAL A 986 -18.68 -7.66 11.61
N ASP A 987 -18.19 -8.63 10.86
CA ASP A 987 -16.82 -9.14 11.01
C ASP A 987 -15.86 -8.18 10.30
N ILE A 988 -15.78 -8.25 8.96
CA ILE A 988 -14.88 -7.40 8.15
C ILE A 988 -15.63 -6.27 7.46
N ALA A 989 -16.55 -6.63 6.56
CA ALA A 989 -17.41 -5.70 5.82
C ALA A 989 -18.66 -6.44 5.31
N ASP A 990 -19.75 -5.71 5.18
CA ASP A 990 -21.02 -6.17 4.61
C ASP A 990 -21.77 -5.00 3.96
N ALA A 991 -22.93 -5.24 3.37
CA ALA A 991 -23.80 -4.20 2.85
C ALA A 991 -25.26 -4.43 3.26
N ILE A 992 -25.87 -3.41 3.87
CA ILE A 992 -27.32 -3.37 4.11
C ILE A 992 -27.99 -2.97 2.81
N ILE A 993 -28.79 -3.87 2.25
CA ILE A 993 -29.53 -3.68 1.00
C ILE A 993 -30.99 -3.39 1.35
N MET A 994 -31.50 -2.26 0.86
CA MET A 994 -32.88 -1.81 1.07
C MET A 994 -33.58 -1.62 -0.28
N ARG A 995 -34.63 -2.41 -0.53
CA ARG A 995 -35.44 -2.32 -1.78
C ARG A 995 -36.87 -1.90 -1.50
#